data_AF-A0A8C1W5K2-F1
#
_entry.id   AF-A0A8C1W5K2-F1
#
_cell.length_a   1.000
_cell.length_b   1.000
_cell.length_c   1.000
_cell.angle_alpha   90.00
_cell.angle_beta   90.00
_cell.angle_gamma   90.00
#
_symmetry.space_group_name_H-M   'P 1'
#
loop_
_entity.id
_entity.type
_entity.pdbx_description
1 polymer ?
#
loop_
_entity_poly.entity_id
_entity_poly.type
_entity_poly.pdbx_seq_one_letter_code
_entity_poly.pdbx_strand_id
1 'polypeptide(L)'
;ELRNKKNNDNKNIHYLFSVSLHQFLSDRILKAARVVYSTLMERNPGLIRDRKHHLKTYRQCCSGKELVDWLMKLNDCFQSRSQAVGMWQVLVDEGILSHVKQELNFHDKDTQFYRFMEAEFELNHTTNEKDSKDEELQESLALLIQMGPDALLTMILRKCPSQRTPEDLEVIYEELMHVKAVAHLSTSVRKELAAVLVFESHAKAGTVLFSQGDKGTSWYIIWRGSVNVITHGKGLVTTLHEGEDFGQLALVNDAPRSATIILREDNCHFLRVDKQDFIRILKDVEANTVRLEEHGKVVLVLEKRHLIVNLNYPPLRYTVMSGTPEKILEHMLETIKLETNDPSVTDFLLTHPVFMPYSQLCAALQHQYPPSEGTDLEKAAYALNTKQKVVKLVAHWVALYGLLLRDNPVASEFLESNCPFAVLYEIFKADHKAVNVMLPVDASVSDILTTLVDPERDYTPVKEQLGPEKSTMDTLEQMCSKDMASQHTSYDWELFMAMHEVELVYYVFGREKFPGSTTANLERFVRRFNEVQYWVVTELCLCEDLVKRAILLKKFIKMAVVLKEQKNLNSFFAVMFGLSNSAVQRLNKTWERLPNKTKRIYCAYERLMDPSRNHRAYRLTVAKLSPPYIPFMPLLLKDMTFIHEGNKNYTDKLVNFEKMVRVLLSV
;
A
#
# COMPACT_ATOMS: atom_id res chain seq x y z
N GLU A 1 -11.04 31.88 36.41
CA GLU A 1 -10.94 32.81 35.25
C GLU A 1 -9.68 32.63 34.41
N LEU A 2 -8.49 32.44 34.99
CA LEU A 2 -7.24 32.16 34.24
C LEU A 2 -7.24 30.87 33.38
N ARG A 3 -8.08 29.88 33.73
CA ARG A 3 -8.26 28.62 32.97
C ARG A 3 -9.15 28.77 31.72
N ASN A 4 -10.05 29.75 31.70
CA ASN A 4 -10.89 30.05 30.53
C ASN A 4 -10.16 30.95 29.52
N LYS A 5 -9.22 31.79 29.96
CA LYS A 5 -8.36 32.59 29.07
C LYS A 5 -7.40 31.69 28.25
N LYS A 6 -6.72 30.73 28.88
CA LYS A 6 -5.84 29.76 28.18
C LYS A 6 -6.56 28.90 27.13
N ASN A 7 -7.83 28.54 27.35
CA ASN A 7 -8.61 27.77 26.38
C ASN A 7 -9.13 28.62 25.20
N ASN A 8 -9.30 29.93 25.38
CA ASN A 8 -9.64 30.85 24.28
C ASN A 8 -8.41 31.23 23.46
N ASP A 9 -7.26 31.41 24.11
CA ASP A 9 -6.00 31.71 23.44
C ASP A 9 -5.52 30.52 22.58
N ASN A 10 -5.64 29.28 23.06
CA ASN A 10 -5.32 28.08 22.26
C ASN A 10 -6.26 27.86 21.06
N LYS A 11 -7.54 28.24 21.17
CA LYS A 11 -8.51 28.16 20.05
C LYS A 11 -8.22 29.21 18.98
N ASN A 12 -7.87 30.43 19.40
CA ASN A 12 -7.43 31.46 18.46
C ASN A 12 -6.12 31.08 17.77
N ILE A 13 -5.16 30.47 18.48
CA ILE A 13 -3.90 30.00 17.89
C ILE A 13 -4.15 28.91 16.84
N HIS A 14 -5.01 27.92 17.11
CA HIS A 14 -5.32 26.86 16.14
C HIS A 14 -6.07 27.39 14.89
N TYR A 15 -7.01 28.32 15.09
CA TYR A 15 -7.72 28.98 13.98
C TYR A 15 -6.78 29.85 13.14
N LEU A 16 -5.96 30.69 13.79
CA LEU A 16 -4.90 31.48 13.13
C LEU A 16 -3.90 30.59 12.39
N PHE A 17 -3.51 29.45 12.97
CA PHE A 17 -2.63 28.48 12.30
C PHE A 17 -3.28 27.86 11.07
N SER A 18 -4.56 27.46 11.14
CA SER A 18 -5.28 26.85 10.01
C SER A 18 -5.51 27.83 8.85
N VAL A 19 -5.89 29.08 9.16
CA VAL A 19 -6.06 30.16 8.18
C VAL A 19 -4.70 30.54 7.59
N SER A 20 -3.66 30.66 8.43
CA SER A 20 -2.28 30.91 7.97
C SER A 20 -1.73 29.79 7.11
N LEU A 21 -2.09 28.53 7.38
CA LEU A 21 -1.63 27.37 6.60
C LEU A 21 -2.34 27.28 5.25
N HIS A 22 -3.64 27.56 5.21
CA HIS A 22 -4.41 27.62 3.95
C HIS A 22 -3.89 28.75 3.05
N GLN A 23 -3.66 29.94 3.63
CA GLN A 23 -3.08 31.06 2.90
C GLN A 23 -1.67 30.72 2.38
N PHE A 24 -0.83 30.12 3.23
CA PHE A 24 0.51 29.70 2.85
C PHE A 24 0.52 28.63 1.73
N LEU A 25 -0.40 27.66 1.78
CA LEU A 25 -0.56 26.66 0.74
C LEU A 25 -1.04 27.29 -0.58
N SER A 26 -2.03 28.17 -0.52
CA SER A 26 -2.52 28.92 -1.68
C SER A 26 -1.41 29.75 -2.33
N ASP A 27 -0.57 30.43 -1.54
CA ASP A 27 0.60 31.18 -2.05
C ASP A 27 1.61 30.27 -2.77
N ARG A 28 1.84 29.05 -2.24
CA ARG A 28 2.72 28.06 -2.88
C ARG A 28 2.14 27.53 -4.19
N ILE A 29 0.83 27.27 -4.23
CA ILE A 29 0.13 26.84 -5.45
C ILE A 29 0.21 27.94 -6.49
N LEU A 30 -0.03 29.20 -6.10
CA LEU A 30 0.08 30.36 -6.98
C LEU A 30 1.49 30.50 -7.55
N LYS A 31 2.54 30.35 -6.72
CA LYS A 31 3.93 30.34 -7.19
C LYS A 31 4.18 29.21 -8.20
N ALA A 32 3.71 27.99 -7.89
CA ALA A 32 3.85 26.86 -8.81
C ALA A 32 3.10 27.10 -10.14
N ALA A 33 1.90 27.66 -10.06
CA ALA A 33 1.09 28.02 -11.22
C ALA A 33 1.79 29.05 -12.12
N ARG A 34 2.46 30.06 -11.54
CA ARG A 34 3.25 31.06 -12.28
C ARG A 34 4.38 30.42 -13.07
N VAL A 35 5.13 29.51 -12.45
CA VAL A 35 6.23 28.81 -13.12
C VAL A 35 5.71 27.92 -14.26
N VAL A 36 4.61 27.19 -14.01
CA VAL A 36 3.94 26.37 -15.02
C VAL A 36 3.43 27.22 -16.18
N TYR A 37 2.73 28.32 -15.90
CA TYR A 37 2.20 29.24 -16.90
C TYR A 37 3.32 29.88 -17.74
N SER A 38 4.37 30.41 -17.10
CA SER A 38 5.52 31.00 -17.79
C SER A 38 6.18 29.98 -18.72
N THR A 39 6.36 28.74 -18.27
CA THR A 39 6.97 27.68 -19.08
C THR A 39 6.07 27.27 -20.25
N LEU A 40 4.75 27.27 -20.05
CA LEU A 40 3.75 26.98 -21.08
C LEU A 40 3.79 28.05 -22.18
N MET A 41 3.87 29.32 -21.81
CA MET A 41 4.02 30.44 -22.75
C MET A 41 5.35 30.44 -23.50
N GLU A 42 6.45 30.12 -22.83
CA GLU A 42 7.78 30.03 -23.47
C GLU A 42 7.86 28.85 -24.46
N ARG A 43 7.37 27.66 -24.07
CA ARG A 43 7.54 26.42 -24.85
C ARG A 43 6.45 26.20 -25.90
N ASN A 44 5.24 26.72 -25.68
CA ASN A 44 4.12 26.48 -26.59
C ASN A 44 3.11 27.66 -26.61
N PRO A 45 3.51 28.85 -27.09
CA PRO A 45 2.69 30.07 -27.04
C PRO A 45 1.36 29.95 -27.78
N GLY A 46 1.25 29.06 -28.78
CA GLY A 46 0.01 28.83 -29.53
C GLY A 46 -1.09 28.09 -28.77
N LEU A 47 -0.82 27.60 -27.54
CA LEU A 47 -1.80 26.88 -26.73
C LEU A 47 -2.93 27.80 -26.24
N ILE A 48 -2.57 29.01 -25.79
CA ILE A 48 -3.51 30.06 -25.39
C ILE A 48 -3.77 30.96 -26.59
N ARG A 49 -5.02 30.95 -27.05
CA ARG A 49 -5.44 31.71 -28.24
C ARG A 49 -6.95 31.93 -28.26
N ASP A 50 -7.40 32.77 -29.18
CA ASP A 50 -8.82 32.92 -29.46
C ASP A 50 -9.37 31.66 -30.13
N ARG A 51 -10.48 31.13 -29.61
CA ARG A 51 -11.14 29.91 -30.10
C ARG A 51 -12.58 30.20 -30.46
N LYS A 52 -13.04 29.71 -31.60
CA LYS A 52 -14.45 29.79 -32.04
C LYS A 52 -15.14 28.45 -31.84
N HIS A 53 -16.27 28.45 -31.13
CA HIS A 53 -17.07 27.25 -30.90
C HIS A 53 -18.55 27.63 -30.76
N HIS A 54 -19.43 26.92 -31.50
CA HIS A 54 -20.85 27.25 -31.64
C HIS A 54 -21.11 28.76 -31.87
N LEU A 55 -20.43 29.35 -32.85
CA LEU A 55 -20.54 30.78 -33.22
C LEU A 55 -20.12 31.80 -32.15
N LYS A 56 -19.66 31.35 -30.97
CA LYS A 56 -19.06 32.21 -29.93
C LYS A 56 -17.54 32.20 -30.04
N THR A 57 -16.92 33.36 -29.85
CA THR A 57 -15.45 33.50 -29.76
C THR A 57 -15.05 33.61 -28.30
N TYR A 58 -14.26 32.65 -27.83
CA TYR A 58 -13.64 32.63 -26.50
C TYR A 58 -12.21 33.16 -26.65
N ARG A 59 -11.95 34.34 -26.08
CA ARG A 59 -10.63 34.98 -26.20
C ARG A 59 -9.61 34.40 -25.23
N GLN A 60 -8.35 34.36 -25.64
CA GLN A 60 -7.19 33.99 -24.80
C GLN A 60 -7.47 32.76 -23.92
N CYS A 61 -7.76 31.63 -24.56
CA CYS A 61 -8.12 30.40 -23.86
C CYS A 61 -7.42 29.18 -24.44
N CYS A 62 -7.35 28.13 -23.64
CA CYS A 62 -6.80 26.82 -23.97
C CYS A 62 -7.89 25.76 -23.81
N SER A 63 -7.83 24.68 -24.59
CA SER A 63 -8.70 23.54 -24.32
C SER A 63 -8.15 22.69 -23.18
N GLY A 64 -9.04 22.06 -22.42
CA GLY A 64 -8.63 21.15 -21.34
C GLY A 64 -7.77 20.00 -21.84
N LYS A 65 -8.06 19.47 -23.03
CA LYS A 65 -7.25 18.41 -23.65
C LYS A 65 -5.84 18.84 -23.99
N GLU A 66 -5.66 20.01 -24.61
CA GLU A 66 -4.32 20.51 -24.95
C GLU A 66 -3.49 20.81 -23.70
N LEU A 67 -4.12 21.26 -22.61
CA LEU A 67 -3.46 21.42 -21.31
C LEU A 67 -2.96 20.09 -20.74
N VAL A 68 -3.79 19.04 -20.79
CA VAL A 68 -3.39 17.69 -20.38
C VAL A 68 -2.27 17.16 -21.28
N ASP A 69 -2.42 17.28 -22.61
CA ASP A 69 -1.41 16.84 -23.58
C ASP A 69 -0.07 17.56 -23.39
N TRP A 70 -0.10 18.83 -23.01
CA TRP A 70 1.10 19.60 -22.70
C TRP A 70 1.82 19.05 -21.45
N LEU A 71 1.11 18.81 -20.35
CA LEU A 71 1.71 18.18 -19.16
C LEU A 71 2.31 16.81 -19.51
N MET A 72 1.55 15.96 -20.19
CA MET A 72 2.01 14.61 -20.58
C MET A 72 3.28 14.62 -21.44
N LYS A 73 3.59 15.73 -22.15
CA LYS A 73 4.81 15.88 -22.95
C LYS A 73 6.02 16.44 -22.20
N LEU A 74 5.82 17.07 -21.03
CA LEU A 74 6.90 17.75 -20.30
C LEU A 74 7.79 16.81 -19.48
N ASN A 75 7.27 15.66 -19.06
CA ASN A 75 7.96 14.84 -18.08
C ASN A 75 7.58 13.36 -18.18
N ASP A 76 8.59 12.49 -18.15
CA ASP A 76 8.41 11.03 -18.01
C ASP A 76 7.79 10.63 -16.66
N CYS A 77 7.71 11.57 -15.71
CA CYS A 77 7.10 11.35 -14.39
C CYS A 77 5.56 11.28 -14.43
N PHE A 78 4.88 11.73 -15.51
CA PHE A 78 3.42 11.69 -15.57
C PHE A 78 2.93 10.29 -15.93
N GLN A 79 2.06 9.75 -15.08
CA GLN A 79 1.73 8.34 -15.14
C GLN A 79 0.39 8.07 -15.80
N SER A 80 -0.53 9.04 -15.80
CA SER A 80 -1.85 8.96 -16.45
C SER A 80 -2.43 10.35 -16.76
N ARG A 81 -3.39 10.41 -17.70
CA ARG A 81 -4.16 11.64 -17.98
C ARG A 81 -4.98 12.10 -16.78
N SER A 82 -5.47 11.16 -15.97
CA SER A 82 -6.21 11.46 -14.74
C SER A 82 -5.36 12.21 -13.71
N GLN A 83 -4.06 11.88 -13.62
CA GLN A 83 -3.13 12.62 -12.76
C GLN A 83 -3.00 14.08 -13.23
N ALA A 84 -2.85 14.30 -14.54
CA ALA A 84 -2.80 15.64 -15.12
C ALA A 84 -4.11 16.42 -14.91
N VAL A 85 -5.26 15.75 -15.02
CA VAL A 85 -6.58 16.34 -14.68
C VAL A 85 -6.62 16.81 -13.23
N GLY A 86 -6.15 15.99 -12.28
CA GLY A 86 -6.06 16.38 -10.88
C GLY A 86 -5.19 17.62 -10.65
N MET A 87 -4.03 17.70 -11.31
CA MET A 87 -3.16 18.88 -11.21
C MET A 87 -3.82 20.15 -11.75
N TRP A 88 -4.52 20.06 -12.88
CA TRP A 88 -5.26 21.20 -13.42
C TRP A 88 -6.46 21.57 -12.55
N GLN A 89 -7.11 20.57 -11.94
CA GLN A 89 -8.19 20.78 -11.00
C GLN A 89 -7.75 21.59 -9.77
N VAL A 90 -6.51 21.40 -9.28
CA VAL A 90 -5.95 22.24 -8.20
C VAL A 90 -6.00 23.72 -8.59
N LEU A 91 -5.60 24.07 -9.82
CA LEU A 91 -5.63 25.46 -10.30
C LEU A 91 -7.06 25.97 -10.51
N VAL A 92 -8.01 25.08 -10.82
CA VAL A 92 -9.43 25.44 -10.91
C VAL A 92 -10.03 25.72 -9.54
N ASP A 93 -9.76 24.87 -8.55
CA ASP A 93 -10.27 25.05 -7.19
C ASP A 93 -9.71 26.32 -6.51
N GLU A 94 -8.46 26.70 -6.82
CA GLU A 94 -7.84 27.97 -6.37
C GLU A 94 -8.26 29.21 -7.20
N GLY A 95 -9.05 29.03 -8.27
CA GLY A 95 -9.51 30.13 -9.13
C GLY A 95 -8.48 30.70 -10.11
N ILE A 96 -7.23 30.23 -10.04
CA ILE A 96 -6.11 30.59 -10.92
C ILE A 96 -6.42 30.26 -12.39
N LEU A 97 -7.05 29.10 -12.62
CA LEU A 97 -7.51 28.63 -13.93
C LEU A 97 -9.03 28.54 -13.93
N SER A 98 -9.70 29.36 -14.72
CA SER A 98 -11.17 29.42 -14.75
C SER A 98 -11.75 28.82 -16.02
N HIS A 99 -12.76 27.95 -15.88
CA HIS A 99 -13.55 27.51 -17.04
C HIS A 99 -14.34 28.69 -17.62
N VAL A 100 -14.41 28.82 -18.95
CA VAL A 100 -15.08 29.96 -19.60
C VAL A 100 -16.59 30.03 -19.33
N LYS A 101 -17.20 28.93 -18.85
CA LYS A 101 -18.61 28.87 -18.40
C LYS A 101 -18.76 28.78 -16.88
N GLN A 102 -17.69 29.02 -16.11
CA GLN A 102 -17.69 28.93 -14.63
C GLN A 102 -18.08 27.54 -14.10
N GLU A 103 -17.69 26.48 -14.81
CA GLU A 103 -17.81 25.12 -14.28
C GLU A 103 -16.70 24.87 -13.26
N LEU A 104 -17.04 24.18 -12.15
CA LEU A 104 -16.11 23.90 -11.05
C LEU A 104 -15.15 22.75 -11.33
N ASN A 105 -15.44 21.93 -12.35
CA ASN A 105 -14.70 20.73 -12.67
C ASN A 105 -13.85 20.93 -13.93
N PHE A 106 -12.62 20.46 -13.89
CA PHE A 106 -11.72 20.39 -15.03
C PHE A 106 -12.09 19.19 -15.92
N HIS A 107 -12.09 19.40 -17.22
CA HIS A 107 -12.51 18.42 -18.20
C HIS A 107 -11.43 18.25 -19.28
N ASP A 108 -10.88 17.05 -19.38
CA ASP A 108 -9.97 16.63 -20.45
C ASP A 108 -10.72 16.44 -21.79
N LYS A 109 -11.16 17.56 -22.38
CA LYS A 109 -11.95 17.59 -23.62
C LYS A 109 -11.52 18.76 -24.51
N ASP A 110 -11.57 18.55 -25.82
CA ASP A 110 -11.26 19.58 -26.83
C ASP A 110 -12.23 20.77 -26.80
N THR A 111 -13.48 20.53 -26.39
CA THR A 111 -14.57 21.51 -26.42
C THR A 111 -14.80 22.23 -25.10
N GLN A 112 -13.94 22.01 -24.10
CA GLN A 112 -13.99 22.68 -22.81
C GLN A 112 -12.81 23.63 -22.70
N PHE A 113 -13.09 24.92 -22.51
CA PHE A 113 -12.09 25.98 -22.61
C PHE A 113 -11.84 26.64 -21.25
N TYR A 114 -10.57 26.93 -20.98
CA TYR A 114 -10.11 27.49 -19.72
C TYR A 114 -9.27 28.75 -19.96
N ARG A 115 -9.25 29.66 -18.98
CA ARG A 115 -8.49 30.91 -19.00
C ARG A 115 -7.73 31.09 -17.69
N PHE A 116 -6.46 31.45 -17.78
CA PHE A 116 -5.67 31.87 -16.62
C PHE A 116 -6.06 33.29 -16.21
N MET A 117 -6.20 33.54 -14.92
CA MET A 117 -6.52 34.88 -14.41
C MET A 117 -5.29 35.80 -14.44
N GLU A 118 -5.14 36.59 -15.51
CA GLU A 118 -3.96 37.43 -15.81
C GLU A 118 -3.51 38.36 -14.65
N ALA A 119 -4.44 38.83 -13.81
CA ALA A 119 -4.14 39.68 -12.65
C ALA A 119 -3.18 39.04 -11.62
N GLU A 120 -3.05 37.71 -11.64
CA GLU A 120 -2.17 36.98 -10.73
C GLU A 120 -0.75 36.75 -11.29
N PHE A 121 -0.52 37.11 -12.56
CA PHE A 121 0.70 36.79 -13.32
C PHE A 121 1.48 38.04 -13.78
N GLU A 122 1.16 39.23 -13.27
CA GLU A 122 1.94 40.44 -13.55
C GLU A 122 3.40 40.30 -13.07
N LEU A 123 4.32 40.64 -13.97
CA LEU A 123 5.74 40.30 -13.95
C LEU A 123 6.48 40.83 -12.72
N ASN A 124 7.34 39.98 -12.14
CA ASN A 124 8.75 40.31 -11.81
C ASN A 124 9.49 39.07 -11.30
N HIS A 125 10.44 38.57 -12.09
CA HIS A 125 11.84 38.32 -11.73
C HIS A 125 12.52 37.46 -12.80
N THR A 126 13.43 38.09 -13.55
CA THR A 126 14.40 37.44 -14.43
C THR A 126 15.57 36.92 -13.60
N THR A 127 15.60 35.63 -13.28
CA THR A 127 16.84 34.91 -12.95
C THR A 127 17.33 34.22 -14.22
N ASN A 128 18.47 34.70 -14.71
CA ASN A 128 19.03 34.43 -16.05
C ASN A 128 19.84 33.12 -16.12
N GLU A 129 19.41 32.04 -15.47
CA GLU A 129 20.05 30.73 -15.62
C GLU A 129 19.03 29.66 -16.02
N LYS A 130 19.19 29.12 -17.24
CA LYS A 130 18.31 28.11 -17.82
C LYS A 130 18.17 26.85 -16.94
N ASP A 131 19.21 26.52 -16.18
CA ASP A 131 19.22 25.39 -15.24
C ASP A 131 18.39 25.65 -13.98
N SER A 132 18.28 26.90 -13.51
CA SER A 132 17.47 27.27 -12.33
C SER A 132 15.97 27.24 -12.64
N LYS A 133 15.55 27.66 -13.84
CA LYS A 133 14.14 27.60 -14.27
C LYS A 133 13.59 26.18 -14.38
N ASP A 134 14.40 25.24 -14.88
CA ASP A 134 13.99 23.83 -14.99
C ASP A 134 13.85 23.17 -13.61
N GLU A 135 14.67 23.55 -12.62
CA GLU A 135 14.55 23.09 -11.24
C GLU A 135 13.29 23.62 -10.56
N GLU A 136 13.00 24.92 -10.70
CA GLU A 136 11.77 25.53 -10.19
C GLU A 136 10.50 24.90 -10.81
N LEU A 137 10.54 24.58 -12.11
CA LEU A 137 9.44 23.86 -12.77
C LEU A 137 9.25 22.48 -12.16
N GLN A 138 10.32 21.73 -11.93
CA GLN A 138 10.23 20.39 -11.37
C GLN A 138 9.69 20.39 -9.93
N GLU A 139 10.06 21.38 -9.11
CA GLU A 139 9.48 21.57 -7.78
C GLU A 139 7.99 21.94 -7.84
N SER A 140 7.63 22.84 -8.77
CA SER A 140 6.24 23.26 -8.99
C SER A 140 5.35 22.10 -9.43
N LEU A 141 5.84 21.28 -10.37
CA LEU A 141 5.15 20.08 -10.81
C LEU A 141 5.06 19.04 -9.68
N ALA A 142 6.09 18.88 -8.84
CA ALA A 142 6.04 17.97 -7.71
C ALA A 142 4.96 18.37 -6.69
N LEU A 143 4.82 19.66 -6.39
CA LEU A 143 3.75 20.17 -5.53
C LEU A 143 2.37 19.86 -6.12
N LEU A 144 2.15 20.15 -7.41
CA LEU A 144 0.87 19.88 -8.06
C LEU A 144 0.59 18.38 -8.16
N ILE A 145 1.60 17.53 -8.36
CA ILE A 145 1.46 16.06 -8.33
C ILE A 145 1.03 15.58 -6.95
N GLN A 146 1.53 16.20 -5.88
CA GLN A 146 1.17 15.87 -4.50
C GLN A 146 -0.28 16.28 -4.18
N MET A 147 -0.73 17.45 -4.66
CA MET A 147 -2.06 18.00 -4.38
C MET A 147 -3.15 17.50 -5.33
N GLY A 148 -2.78 17.17 -6.56
CA GLY A 148 -3.70 16.81 -7.64
C GLY A 148 -4.69 15.69 -7.31
N PRO A 149 -4.28 14.61 -6.61
CA PRO A 149 -5.19 13.54 -6.28
C PRO A 149 -6.36 13.92 -5.35
N ASP A 150 -6.15 14.80 -4.35
CA ASP A 150 -7.23 15.25 -3.46
C ASP A 150 -8.23 16.14 -4.21
N ALA A 151 -7.72 16.99 -5.10
CA ALA A 151 -8.53 17.83 -5.99
C ALA A 151 -9.33 16.96 -6.98
N LEU A 152 -8.69 15.97 -7.58
CA LEU A 152 -9.32 14.98 -8.47
C LEU A 152 -10.45 14.23 -7.75
N LEU A 153 -10.18 13.69 -6.56
CA LEU A 153 -11.18 12.97 -5.79
C LEU A 153 -12.38 13.87 -5.49
N THR A 154 -12.14 15.09 -5.00
CA THR A 154 -13.21 16.06 -4.68
C THR A 154 -14.04 16.38 -5.93
N MET A 155 -13.40 16.60 -7.07
CA MET A 155 -14.05 16.83 -8.36
C MET A 155 -14.93 15.64 -8.78
N ILE A 156 -14.45 14.41 -8.61
CA ILE A 156 -15.20 13.18 -8.93
C ILE A 156 -16.38 13.02 -7.98
N LEU A 157 -16.19 13.25 -6.69
CA LEU A 157 -17.21 13.14 -5.66
C LEU A 157 -18.36 14.16 -5.84
N ARG A 158 -18.08 15.33 -6.45
CA ARG A 158 -19.11 16.30 -6.88
C ARG A 158 -20.01 15.79 -8.02
N LYS A 159 -19.60 14.77 -8.78
CA LYS A 159 -20.45 14.16 -9.82
C LYS A 159 -21.61 13.40 -9.17
N CYS A 160 -22.77 13.40 -9.84
CA CYS A 160 -23.85 12.49 -9.47
C CYS A 160 -23.35 11.04 -9.54
N PRO A 161 -23.72 10.16 -8.58
CA PRO A 161 -23.30 8.75 -8.59
C PRO A 161 -23.49 8.04 -9.94
N SER A 162 -24.62 8.29 -10.61
CA SER A 162 -24.96 7.71 -11.92
C SER A 162 -24.12 8.22 -13.11
N GLN A 163 -23.30 9.25 -12.92
CA GLN A 163 -22.46 9.86 -13.96
C GLN A 163 -20.97 9.48 -13.81
N ARG A 164 -20.62 8.71 -12.79
CA ARG A 164 -19.24 8.28 -12.54
C ARG A 164 -18.83 7.17 -13.52
N THR A 165 -17.66 7.33 -14.14
CA THR A 165 -17.07 6.29 -14.99
C THR A 165 -16.42 5.19 -14.14
N PRO A 166 -16.08 4.02 -14.70
CA PRO A 166 -15.32 2.99 -13.97
C PRO A 166 -14.00 3.52 -13.39
N GLU A 167 -13.31 4.43 -14.09
CA GLU A 167 -12.09 5.07 -13.60
C GLU A 167 -12.37 6.02 -12.42
N ASP A 168 -13.49 6.76 -12.46
CA ASP A 168 -13.93 7.59 -11.33
C ASP A 168 -14.17 6.73 -10.07
N LEU A 169 -14.83 5.59 -10.24
CA LEU A 169 -15.12 4.65 -9.14
C LEU A 169 -13.85 4.06 -8.55
N GLU A 170 -12.87 3.73 -9.38
CA GLU A 170 -11.57 3.22 -8.92
C GLU A 170 -10.83 4.28 -8.09
N VAL A 171 -10.84 5.55 -8.51
CA VAL A 171 -10.22 6.64 -7.71
C VAL A 171 -10.91 6.79 -6.36
N ILE A 172 -12.24 6.78 -6.30
CA ILE A 172 -12.96 6.84 -5.01
C ILE A 172 -12.61 5.63 -4.15
N TYR A 173 -12.61 4.43 -4.74
CA TYR A 173 -12.30 3.19 -4.03
C TYR A 173 -10.87 3.18 -3.45
N GLU A 174 -9.86 3.61 -4.22
CA GLU A 174 -8.48 3.75 -3.76
C GLU A 174 -8.38 4.70 -2.54
N GLU A 175 -9.15 5.79 -2.53
CA GLU A 175 -9.16 6.74 -1.42
C GLU A 175 -9.89 6.18 -0.19
N LEU A 176 -11.00 5.47 -0.39
CA LEU A 176 -11.70 4.77 0.70
C LEU A 176 -10.82 3.74 1.42
N MET A 177 -9.79 3.18 0.77
CA MET A 177 -8.84 2.29 1.44
C MET A 177 -8.06 2.99 2.56
N HIS A 178 -7.96 4.32 2.54
CA HIS A 178 -7.24 5.12 3.53
C HIS A 178 -8.16 5.73 4.61
N VAL A 179 -9.48 5.58 4.48
CA VAL A 179 -10.47 6.16 5.39
C VAL A 179 -10.77 5.21 6.56
N LYS A 180 -10.48 5.67 7.79
CA LYS A 180 -10.64 4.87 9.02
C LYS A 180 -12.06 4.35 9.23
N ALA A 181 -13.07 5.19 8.98
CA ALA A 181 -14.48 4.83 9.11
C ALA A 181 -14.89 3.58 8.32
N VAL A 182 -14.24 3.29 7.19
CA VAL A 182 -14.57 2.14 6.32
C VAL A 182 -13.48 1.08 6.27
N ALA A 183 -12.41 1.22 7.04
CA ALA A 183 -11.27 0.31 7.06
C ALA A 183 -11.63 -1.11 7.55
N HIS A 184 -12.74 -1.26 8.27
CA HIS A 184 -13.25 -2.55 8.72
C HIS A 184 -14.21 -3.22 7.72
N LEU A 185 -14.67 -2.48 6.68
CA LEU A 185 -15.61 -3.00 5.68
C LEU A 185 -14.89 -3.88 4.66
N SER A 186 -15.61 -4.84 4.07
CA SER A 186 -15.08 -5.71 3.01
C SER A 186 -14.79 -4.93 1.73
N THR A 187 -13.94 -5.49 0.85
CA THR A 187 -13.65 -4.91 -0.46
C THR A 187 -14.91 -4.73 -1.30
N SER A 188 -15.84 -5.69 -1.24
CA SER A 188 -17.13 -5.64 -1.94
C SER A 188 -17.96 -4.42 -1.49
N VAL A 189 -18.09 -4.24 -0.17
CA VAL A 189 -18.83 -3.10 0.41
C VAL A 189 -18.19 -1.78 0.03
N ARG A 190 -16.86 -1.65 0.08
CA ARG A 190 -16.19 -0.39 -0.30
C ARG A 190 -16.39 -0.04 -1.77
N LYS A 191 -16.44 -1.03 -2.66
CA LYS A 191 -16.74 -0.80 -4.09
C LYS A 191 -18.18 -0.33 -4.30
N GLU A 192 -19.13 -0.96 -3.62
CA GLU A 192 -20.53 -0.49 -3.62
C GLU A 192 -20.65 0.93 -3.04
N LEU A 193 -19.92 1.24 -1.96
CA LEU A 193 -19.87 2.58 -1.39
C LEU A 193 -19.31 3.60 -2.40
N ALA A 194 -18.21 3.30 -3.08
CA ALA A 194 -17.65 4.18 -4.11
C ALA A 194 -18.69 4.55 -5.19
N ALA A 195 -19.58 3.62 -5.53
CA ALA A 195 -20.65 3.81 -6.49
C ALA A 195 -21.81 4.67 -6.01
N VAL A 196 -22.03 4.83 -4.69
CA VAL A 196 -23.20 5.55 -4.14
C VAL A 196 -22.88 6.78 -3.30
N LEU A 197 -21.65 6.94 -2.80
CA LEU A 197 -21.29 8.03 -1.89
C LEU A 197 -21.62 9.38 -2.51
N VAL A 198 -22.32 10.22 -1.76
CA VAL A 198 -22.68 11.59 -2.14
C VAL A 198 -21.77 12.56 -1.39
N PHE A 199 -21.19 13.52 -2.10
CA PHE A 199 -20.44 14.60 -1.47
C PHE A 199 -21.39 15.69 -0.98
N GLU A 200 -21.26 16.07 0.29
CA GLU A 200 -22.04 17.14 0.90
C GLU A 200 -21.11 18.14 1.57
N SER A 201 -21.23 19.42 1.23
CA SER A 201 -20.41 20.50 1.79
C SER A 201 -21.26 21.57 2.46
N HIS A 202 -20.74 22.12 3.55
CA HIS A 202 -21.42 23.11 4.37
C HIS A 202 -20.43 24.21 4.76
N ALA A 203 -20.75 25.45 4.42
CA ALA A 203 -19.81 26.55 4.54
C ALA A 203 -19.65 27.09 5.97
N LYS A 204 -20.70 27.03 6.80
CA LYS A 204 -20.74 27.77 8.08
C LYS A 204 -20.76 26.87 9.31
N ALA A 205 -19.90 27.19 10.28
CA ALA A 205 -19.98 26.68 11.64
C ALA A 205 -21.34 26.96 12.26
N GLY A 206 -21.80 26.08 13.16
CA GLY A 206 -23.11 26.19 13.80
C GLY A 206 -24.27 25.67 12.96
N THR A 207 -24.04 25.29 11.69
CA THR A 207 -25.08 24.64 10.86
C THR A 207 -25.49 23.32 11.50
N VAL A 208 -26.80 23.12 11.68
CA VAL A 208 -27.37 21.86 12.19
C VAL A 208 -27.56 20.90 11.01
N LEU A 209 -26.87 19.77 11.05
CA LEU A 209 -26.96 18.77 9.98
C LEU A 209 -28.22 17.91 10.11
N PHE A 210 -28.56 17.53 11.34
CA PHE A 210 -29.86 16.97 11.73
C PHE A 210 -30.06 17.10 13.24
N SER A 211 -31.30 17.01 13.69
CA SER A 211 -31.70 17.14 15.09
C SER A 211 -32.02 15.77 15.72
N GLN A 212 -31.85 15.68 17.04
CA GLN A 212 -32.36 14.57 17.82
C GLN A 212 -33.88 14.46 17.63
N GLY A 213 -34.37 13.24 17.39
CA GLY A 213 -35.78 12.97 17.10
C GLY A 213 -36.14 12.96 15.61
N ASP A 214 -35.26 13.47 14.73
CA ASP A 214 -35.49 13.40 13.28
C ASP A 214 -35.49 11.96 12.79
N LYS A 215 -36.12 11.70 11.64
CA LYS A 215 -36.03 10.40 10.98
C LYS A 215 -34.61 10.16 10.48
N GLY A 216 -34.06 8.97 10.72
CA GLY A 216 -32.76 8.58 10.15
C GLY A 216 -32.84 8.41 8.63
N THR A 217 -32.21 9.32 7.87
CA THR A 217 -32.22 9.31 6.39
C THR A 217 -30.88 8.97 5.76
N SER A 218 -29.77 9.24 6.44
CA SER A 218 -28.42 9.08 5.87
C SER A 218 -27.36 8.73 6.93
N TRP A 219 -26.27 8.12 6.49
CA TRP A 219 -25.03 7.91 7.24
C TRP A 219 -23.96 8.84 6.68
N TYR A 220 -23.09 9.37 7.54
CA TYR A 220 -22.10 10.39 7.18
C TYR A 220 -20.71 9.99 7.64
N ILE A 221 -19.71 10.24 6.80
CA ILE A 221 -18.29 10.20 7.11
C ILE A 221 -17.75 11.63 7.02
N ILE A 222 -17.00 12.08 8.01
CA ILE A 222 -16.39 13.41 8.02
C ILE A 222 -15.16 13.38 7.12
N TRP A 223 -15.27 14.02 5.96
CA TRP A 223 -14.18 14.13 5.00
C TRP A 223 -13.25 15.31 5.32
N ARG A 224 -13.82 16.41 5.82
CA ARG A 224 -13.07 17.58 6.29
C ARG A 224 -13.85 18.29 7.38
N GLY A 225 -13.14 18.74 8.41
CA GLY A 225 -13.69 19.53 9.50
C GLY A 225 -14.11 18.70 10.70
N SER A 226 -15.04 19.24 11.50
CA SER A 226 -15.47 18.64 12.76
C SER A 226 -16.89 19.01 13.14
N VAL A 227 -17.54 18.14 13.90
CA VAL A 227 -18.92 18.31 14.35
C VAL A 227 -19.09 18.01 15.83
N ASN A 228 -20.03 18.69 16.47
CA ASN A 228 -20.44 18.46 17.85
C ASN A 228 -21.65 17.52 17.88
N VAL A 229 -21.60 16.52 18.76
CA VAL A 229 -22.72 15.60 19.05
C VAL A 229 -23.42 16.06 20.32
N ILE A 230 -24.69 16.47 20.20
CA ILE A 230 -25.46 17.06 21.30
C ILE A 230 -26.70 16.21 21.58
N THR A 231 -27.02 16.00 22.86
CA THR A 231 -28.24 15.30 23.27
C THR A 231 -29.04 16.09 24.29
N HIS A 232 -30.37 15.98 24.22
CA HIS A 232 -31.28 16.55 25.21
C HIS A 232 -30.96 16.00 26.60
N GLY A 233 -30.78 16.90 27.58
CA GLY A 233 -30.48 16.54 28.97
C GLY A 233 -28.99 16.34 29.29
N LYS A 234 -28.12 16.10 28.30
CA LYS A 234 -26.65 16.00 28.53
C LYS A 234 -25.84 17.13 27.89
N GLY A 235 -26.41 17.87 26.94
CA GLY A 235 -25.67 18.90 26.20
C GLY A 235 -24.66 18.29 25.24
N LEU A 236 -23.46 18.87 25.13
CA LEU A 236 -22.37 18.38 24.29
C LEU A 236 -21.82 17.06 24.85
N VAL A 237 -22.01 15.97 24.09
CA VAL A 237 -21.55 14.62 24.47
C VAL A 237 -20.12 14.38 24.01
N THR A 238 -19.83 14.67 22.74
CA THR A 238 -18.50 14.51 22.14
C THR A 238 -18.34 15.41 20.92
N THR A 239 -17.11 15.48 20.39
CA THR A 239 -16.77 16.13 19.13
C THR A 239 -16.14 15.08 18.22
N LEU A 240 -16.64 15.00 16.99
CA LEU A 240 -16.13 14.12 15.95
C LEU A 240 -15.31 14.93 14.93
N HIS A 241 -14.27 14.31 14.39
CA HIS A 241 -13.28 14.92 13.49
C HIS A 241 -13.13 14.12 12.20
N GLU A 242 -12.31 14.64 11.29
CA GLU A 242 -11.95 14.00 10.02
C GLU A 242 -11.61 12.51 10.17
N GLY A 243 -12.20 11.70 9.29
CA GLY A 243 -12.06 10.25 9.26
C GLY A 243 -13.02 9.47 10.18
N GLU A 244 -13.75 10.15 11.07
CA GLU A 244 -14.83 9.56 11.89
C GLU A 244 -16.18 9.61 11.17
N ASP A 245 -17.12 8.76 11.60
CA ASP A 245 -18.45 8.64 11.01
C ASP A 245 -19.57 8.72 12.05
N PHE A 246 -20.80 9.01 11.60
CA PHE A 246 -21.97 9.10 12.46
C PHE A 246 -23.30 8.89 11.72
N GLY A 247 -24.35 8.59 12.49
CA GLY A 247 -25.71 8.50 11.98
C GLY A 247 -26.17 7.10 11.52
N GLN A 248 -25.31 6.09 11.57
CA GLN A 248 -25.67 4.71 11.17
C GLN A 248 -26.76 4.07 12.05
N LEU A 249 -26.79 4.35 13.36
CA LEU A 249 -27.69 3.68 14.31
C LEU A 249 -29.17 3.85 13.97
N ALA A 250 -29.56 5.05 13.52
CA ALA A 250 -30.93 5.36 13.13
C ALA A 250 -31.36 4.64 11.83
N LEU A 251 -30.40 4.26 10.98
CA LEU A 251 -30.67 3.50 9.76
C LEU A 251 -30.89 2.02 10.08
N VAL A 252 -30.01 1.45 10.91
CA VAL A 252 -30.04 0.03 11.29
C VAL A 252 -31.28 -0.32 12.10
N ASN A 253 -31.62 0.51 13.09
CA ASN A 253 -32.73 0.22 14.01
C ASN A 253 -34.08 0.77 13.54
N ASP A 254 -34.13 1.41 12.36
CA ASP A 254 -35.27 2.20 11.88
C ASP A 254 -35.86 3.13 12.96
N ALA A 255 -34.98 3.77 13.72
CA ALA A 255 -35.30 4.59 14.88
C ALA A 255 -35.04 6.09 14.63
N PRO A 256 -35.64 7.01 15.41
CA PRO A 256 -35.29 8.42 15.38
C PRO A 256 -33.81 8.69 15.75
N ARG A 257 -33.26 9.82 15.30
CA ARG A 257 -31.91 10.27 15.65
C ARG A 257 -31.76 10.40 17.16
N SER A 258 -30.73 9.78 17.72
CA SER A 258 -30.47 9.82 19.17
C SER A 258 -29.75 11.10 19.63
N ALA A 259 -29.23 11.90 18.70
CA ALA A 259 -28.46 13.12 18.96
C ALA A 259 -28.62 14.13 17.81
N THR A 260 -28.40 15.41 18.11
CA THR A 260 -28.26 16.52 17.17
C THR A 260 -26.81 16.65 16.75
N ILE A 261 -26.55 16.84 15.46
CA ILE A 261 -25.20 17.08 14.91
C ILE A 261 -25.11 18.53 14.44
N ILE A 262 -24.11 19.26 14.96
CA ILE A 262 -23.88 20.66 14.63
C ILE A 262 -22.43 20.84 14.18
N LEU A 263 -22.22 21.53 13.07
CA LEU A 263 -20.90 21.86 12.59
C LEU A 263 -20.13 22.71 13.60
N ARG A 264 -18.89 22.33 13.85
CA ARG A 264 -18.01 23.04 14.79
C ARG A 264 -17.20 24.13 14.10
N GLU A 265 -16.90 23.96 12.82
CA GLU A 265 -16.08 24.88 12.03
C GLU A 265 -16.67 25.11 10.63
N ASP A 266 -16.14 26.13 9.96
CA ASP A 266 -16.51 26.49 8.59
C ASP A 266 -15.98 25.45 7.59
N ASN A 267 -16.60 25.39 6.42
CA ASN A 267 -16.17 24.56 5.28
C ASN A 267 -16.02 23.06 5.62
N CYS A 268 -16.97 22.49 6.36
CA CYS A 268 -17.01 21.04 6.59
C CYS A 268 -17.44 20.29 5.31
N HIS A 269 -16.86 19.11 5.09
CA HIS A 269 -17.16 18.23 3.97
C HIS A 269 -17.50 16.84 4.49
N PHE A 270 -18.52 16.22 3.93
CA PHE A 270 -19.02 14.91 4.33
C PHE A 270 -19.18 14.01 3.12
N LEU A 271 -18.89 12.72 3.31
CA LEU A 271 -19.37 11.67 2.42
C LEU A 271 -20.65 11.09 3.02
N ARG A 272 -21.73 11.12 2.26
CA ARG A 272 -23.06 10.71 2.69
C ARG A 272 -23.51 9.45 1.94
N VAL A 273 -24.09 8.51 2.66
CA VAL A 273 -24.81 7.36 2.09
C VAL A 273 -26.26 7.46 2.50
N ASP A 274 -27.15 7.47 1.52
CA ASP A 274 -28.59 7.55 1.78
C ASP A 274 -29.17 6.20 2.21
N LYS A 275 -30.26 6.23 3.01
CA LYS A 275 -30.84 5.03 3.63
C LYS A 275 -31.18 3.93 2.63
N GLN A 276 -31.66 4.29 1.45
CA GLN A 276 -32.02 3.32 0.41
C GLN A 276 -30.79 2.55 -0.06
N ASP A 277 -29.71 3.27 -0.38
CA ASP A 277 -28.43 2.65 -0.76
C ASP A 277 -27.79 1.89 0.39
N PHE A 278 -27.82 2.43 1.62
CA PHE A 278 -27.31 1.74 2.80
C PHE A 278 -27.98 0.38 3.01
N ILE A 279 -29.32 0.34 2.95
CA ILE A 279 -30.08 -0.91 3.10
C ILE A 279 -29.87 -1.83 1.89
N ARG A 280 -29.80 -1.27 0.67
CA ARG A 280 -29.52 -2.05 -0.55
C ARG A 280 -28.18 -2.75 -0.45
N ILE A 281 -27.12 -2.04 -0.09
CA ILE A 281 -25.77 -2.59 0.06
C ILE A 281 -25.76 -3.71 1.12
N LEU A 282 -26.41 -3.52 2.27
CA LEU A 282 -26.53 -4.57 3.28
C LEU A 282 -27.28 -5.82 2.75
N LYS A 283 -28.37 -5.62 2.00
CA LYS A 283 -29.12 -6.71 1.38
C LYS A 283 -28.31 -7.43 0.30
N ASP A 284 -27.55 -6.69 -0.51
CA ASP A 284 -26.71 -7.23 -1.57
C ASP A 284 -25.57 -8.07 -0.98
N VAL A 285 -24.97 -7.62 0.13
CA VAL A 285 -23.97 -8.41 0.87
C VAL A 285 -24.59 -9.71 1.39
N GLU A 286 -25.75 -9.65 2.05
CA GLU A 286 -26.42 -10.84 2.57
C GLU A 286 -26.86 -11.79 1.44
N ALA A 287 -27.40 -11.27 0.35
CA ALA A 287 -27.81 -12.05 -0.82
C ALA A 287 -26.63 -12.73 -1.55
N ASN A 288 -25.44 -12.13 -1.47
CA ASN A 288 -24.22 -12.69 -2.02
C ASN A 288 -23.46 -13.58 -1.02
N THR A 289 -23.93 -13.70 0.21
CA THR A 289 -23.29 -14.52 1.25
C THR A 289 -24.06 -15.82 1.45
N VAL A 290 -23.35 -16.94 1.43
CA VAL A 290 -23.90 -18.27 1.77
C VAL A 290 -23.27 -18.72 3.08
N ARG A 291 -24.10 -19.07 4.06
CA ARG A 291 -23.68 -19.61 5.36
C ARG A 291 -24.13 -21.06 5.46
N LEU A 292 -23.18 -21.97 5.58
CA LEU A 292 -23.45 -23.38 5.86
C LEU A 292 -23.47 -23.58 7.37
N GLU A 293 -24.50 -24.26 7.86
CA GLU A 293 -24.68 -24.55 9.28
C GLU A 293 -24.69 -26.05 9.55
N GLU A 294 -24.03 -26.46 10.63
CA GLU A 294 -24.12 -27.81 11.19
C GLU A 294 -24.48 -27.73 12.67
N HIS A 295 -25.47 -28.51 13.08
CA HIS A 295 -25.96 -28.53 14.46
C HIS A 295 -26.33 -27.12 15.00
N GLY A 296 -26.89 -26.27 14.14
CA GLY A 296 -27.28 -24.89 14.47
C GLY A 296 -26.12 -23.92 14.67
N LYS A 297 -24.91 -24.26 14.19
CA LYS A 297 -23.73 -23.38 14.19
C LYS A 297 -23.25 -23.17 12.77
N VAL A 298 -22.93 -21.92 12.42
CA VAL A 298 -22.27 -21.62 11.15
C VAL A 298 -20.88 -22.25 11.15
N VAL A 299 -20.56 -23.01 10.10
CA VAL A 299 -19.29 -23.71 9.93
C VAL A 299 -18.51 -23.27 8.69
N LEU A 300 -19.18 -22.67 7.70
CA LEU A 300 -18.55 -22.11 6.51
C LEU A 300 -19.35 -20.91 6.01
N VAL A 301 -18.65 -19.86 5.61
CA VAL A 301 -19.20 -18.63 5.02
C VAL A 301 -18.52 -18.42 3.67
N LEU A 302 -19.33 -18.35 2.63
CA LEU A 302 -18.90 -18.10 1.26
C LEU A 302 -19.47 -16.77 0.78
N GLU A 303 -18.72 -16.02 -0.01
CA GLU A 303 -19.21 -14.80 -0.67
C GLU A 303 -19.10 -14.95 -2.19
N LYS A 304 -20.15 -14.53 -2.89
CA LYS A 304 -20.22 -14.51 -4.34
C LYS A 304 -19.48 -13.26 -4.86
N ARG A 305 -18.38 -13.44 -5.60
CA ARG A 305 -17.68 -12.32 -6.23
C ARG A 305 -18.10 -12.10 -7.69
N HIS A 306 -18.40 -10.86 -8.03
CA HIS A 306 -18.40 -10.38 -9.40
C HIS A 306 -16.96 -9.99 -9.79
N LEU A 307 -16.26 -10.88 -10.49
CA LEU A 307 -14.98 -10.52 -11.10
C LEU A 307 -15.26 -9.48 -12.20
N ILE A 308 -14.63 -8.30 -12.09
CA ILE A 308 -14.61 -7.32 -13.18
C ILE A 308 -13.87 -7.99 -14.35
N VAL A 309 -14.56 -8.03 -15.48
CA VAL A 309 -14.12 -8.68 -16.73
C VAL A 309 -12.78 -8.11 -17.17
N ASN A 310 -11.72 -8.91 -17.10
CA ASN A 310 -10.68 -8.93 -18.11
C ASN A 310 -9.99 -10.30 -18.09
N LEU A 311 -10.05 -10.98 -19.24
CA LEU A 311 -9.50 -12.29 -19.60
C LEU A 311 -10.37 -13.52 -19.26
N ASN A 312 -11.00 -14.07 -20.32
CA ASN A 312 -11.51 -15.43 -20.56
C ASN A 312 -11.42 -16.48 -19.43
N TYR A 313 -12.13 -16.29 -18.31
CA TYR A 313 -12.32 -17.32 -17.28
C TYR A 313 -13.80 -17.43 -16.84
N PRO A 314 -14.25 -18.61 -16.36
CA PRO A 314 -15.67 -19.00 -16.22
C PRO A 314 -16.44 -18.20 -15.15
N PRO A 315 -17.79 -18.32 -15.07
CA PRO A 315 -18.65 -17.36 -14.39
C PRO A 315 -18.58 -17.45 -12.86
N LEU A 316 -19.01 -16.37 -12.21
CA LEU A 316 -19.46 -16.25 -10.80
C LEU A 316 -19.00 -17.38 -9.87
N ARG A 317 -17.92 -17.15 -9.11
CA ARG A 317 -17.38 -18.10 -8.15
C ARG A 317 -17.62 -17.64 -6.71
N TYR A 318 -18.11 -18.55 -5.88
CA TYR A 318 -18.12 -18.37 -4.43
C TYR A 318 -16.71 -18.54 -3.88
N THR A 319 -16.28 -17.60 -3.03
CA THR A 319 -14.99 -17.67 -2.34
C THR A 319 -15.20 -17.86 -0.85
N VAL A 320 -14.33 -18.65 -0.22
CA VAL A 320 -14.37 -18.85 1.23
C VAL A 320 -13.96 -17.56 1.94
N MET A 321 -14.83 -17.08 2.84
CA MET A 321 -14.57 -15.90 3.68
C MET A 321 -14.13 -16.33 5.07
N SER A 322 -14.85 -17.29 5.66
CA SER A 322 -14.48 -17.88 6.95
C SER A 322 -15.04 -19.28 7.12
N GLY A 323 -14.42 -20.12 7.95
CA GLY A 323 -14.97 -21.43 8.28
C GLY A 323 -14.17 -22.15 9.36
N THR A 324 -14.67 -23.30 9.82
CA THR A 324 -13.85 -24.22 10.64
C THR A 324 -12.77 -24.85 9.76
N PRO A 325 -11.57 -25.17 10.30
CA PRO A 325 -10.49 -25.80 9.54
C PRO A 325 -10.95 -27.00 8.68
N GLU A 326 -11.74 -27.88 9.27
CA GLU A 326 -12.28 -29.09 8.63
C GLU A 326 -13.21 -28.76 7.47
N LYS A 327 -14.14 -27.82 7.64
CA LYS A 327 -15.06 -27.40 6.55
C LYS A 327 -14.38 -26.62 5.44
N ILE A 328 -13.32 -25.88 5.74
CA ILE A 328 -12.51 -25.26 4.69
C ILE A 328 -11.83 -26.37 3.87
N LEU A 329 -11.21 -27.36 4.52
CA LEU A 329 -10.59 -28.50 3.83
C LEU A 329 -11.61 -29.31 3.01
N GLU A 330 -12.78 -29.61 3.58
CA GLU A 330 -13.87 -30.33 2.89
C GLU A 330 -14.30 -29.56 1.63
N HIS A 331 -14.54 -28.25 1.75
CA HIS A 331 -14.90 -27.41 0.62
C HIS A 331 -13.78 -27.34 -0.45
N MET A 332 -12.51 -27.29 -0.04
CA MET A 332 -11.38 -27.35 -0.97
C MET A 332 -11.38 -28.68 -1.74
N LEU A 333 -11.54 -29.82 -1.06
CA LEU A 333 -11.61 -31.14 -1.68
C LEU A 333 -12.81 -31.28 -2.63
N GLU A 334 -13.97 -30.73 -2.26
CA GLU A 334 -15.16 -30.72 -3.11
C GLU A 334 -14.96 -29.92 -4.40
N THR A 335 -14.26 -28.78 -4.31
CA THR A 335 -14.07 -27.85 -5.43
C THR A 335 -12.85 -28.14 -6.30
N ILE A 336 -11.89 -28.96 -5.83
CA ILE A 336 -10.75 -29.42 -6.63
C ILE A 336 -11.25 -30.12 -7.91
N LYS A 337 -10.78 -29.59 -9.04
CA LYS A 337 -10.93 -30.21 -10.36
C LYS A 337 -9.68 -31.02 -10.67
N LEU A 338 -9.85 -32.28 -11.03
CA LEU A 338 -8.72 -33.19 -11.30
C LEU A 338 -7.86 -32.74 -12.50
N GLU A 339 -8.46 -32.02 -13.44
CA GLU A 339 -7.82 -31.59 -14.70
C GLU A 339 -7.12 -30.22 -14.62
N THR A 340 -7.43 -29.39 -13.63
CA THR A 340 -6.93 -28.00 -13.57
C THR A 340 -6.39 -27.66 -12.20
N ASN A 341 -5.24 -26.99 -12.14
CA ASN A 341 -4.72 -26.44 -10.89
C ASN A 341 -5.48 -25.17 -10.51
N ASP A 342 -5.96 -25.11 -9.27
CA ASP A 342 -6.77 -24.01 -8.76
C ASP A 342 -5.95 -23.17 -7.77
N PRO A 343 -5.79 -21.84 -8.00
CA PRO A 343 -5.02 -20.98 -7.10
C PRO A 343 -5.49 -21.03 -5.63
N SER A 344 -6.79 -21.25 -5.39
CA SER A 344 -7.34 -21.35 -4.03
C SER A 344 -6.77 -22.53 -3.23
N VAL A 345 -6.31 -23.58 -3.91
CA VAL A 345 -5.65 -24.73 -3.28
C VAL A 345 -4.25 -24.34 -2.81
N THR A 346 -3.52 -23.53 -3.59
CA THR A 346 -2.24 -22.97 -3.14
C THR A 346 -2.45 -22.05 -1.94
N ASP A 347 -3.47 -21.20 -1.96
CA ASP A 347 -3.77 -20.29 -0.84
C ASP A 347 -4.01 -21.08 0.46
N PHE A 348 -4.81 -22.14 0.38
CA PHE A 348 -5.04 -23.05 1.50
C PHE A 348 -3.74 -23.70 1.97
N LEU A 349 -2.93 -24.26 1.06
CA LEU A 349 -1.73 -25.00 1.43
C LEU A 349 -0.60 -24.11 1.99
N LEU A 350 -0.49 -22.86 1.55
CA LEU A 350 0.47 -21.91 2.14
C LEU A 350 0.06 -21.47 3.55
N THR A 351 -1.25 -21.46 3.85
CA THR A 351 -1.76 -20.87 5.10
C THR A 351 -2.31 -21.87 6.11
N HIS A 352 -2.50 -23.14 5.72
CA HIS A 352 -3.00 -24.18 6.62
C HIS A 352 -2.21 -24.25 7.94
N PRO A 353 -0.86 -24.09 8.01
CA PRO A 353 -0.15 -24.19 9.28
C PRO A 353 -0.63 -23.17 10.33
N VAL A 354 -1.24 -22.06 9.91
CA VAL A 354 -1.76 -21.00 10.79
C VAL A 354 -3.02 -21.43 11.56
N PHE A 355 -3.86 -22.28 10.97
CA PHE A 355 -5.19 -22.61 11.49
C PHE A 355 -5.53 -24.11 11.53
N MET A 356 -4.76 -24.92 10.81
CA MET A 356 -4.84 -26.38 10.71
C MET A 356 -3.41 -26.95 10.69
N PRO A 357 -2.80 -27.16 11.87
CA PRO A 357 -1.46 -27.73 11.98
C PRO A 357 -1.33 -29.07 11.25
N TYR A 358 -0.11 -29.46 10.91
CA TYR A 358 0.19 -30.69 10.18
C TYR A 358 -0.50 -31.94 10.76
N SER A 359 -0.55 -32.08 12.09
CA SER A 359 -1.23 -33.19 12.77
C SER A 359 -2.72 -33.24 12.49
N GLN A 360 -3.39 -32.09 12.52
CA GLN A 360 -4.82 -31.98 12.24
C GLN A 360 -5.11 -32.21 10.76
N LEU A 361 -4.30 -31.64 9.86
CA LEU A 361 -4.45 -31.84 8.41
C LEU A 361 -4.26 -33.31 8.03
N CYS A 362 -3.18 -33.95 8.48
CA CYS A 362 -2.89 -35.35 8.16
C CYS A 362 -3.98 -36.28 8.72
N ALA A 363 -4.43 -36.06 9.95
CA ALA A 363 -5.55 -36.82 10.53
C ALA A 363 -6.85 -36.64 9.73
N ALA A 364 -7.19 -35.41 9.33
CA ALA A 364 -8.39 -35.13 8.54
C ALA A 364 -8.34 -35.77 7.14
N LEU A 365 -7.17 -35.85 6.51
CA LEU A 365 -6.99 -36.52 5.21
C LEU A 365 -7.07 -38.05 5.32
N GLN A 366 -6.71 -38.62 6.47
CA GLN A 366 -6.84 -40.06 6.76
C GLN A 366 -8.28 -40.46 7.08
N HIS A 367 -9.02 -39.61 7.81
CA HIS A 367 -10.42 -39.85 8.16
C HIS A 367 -11.36 -39.52 6.98
N GLN A 368 -11.61 -40.51 6.12
CA GLN A 368 -12.62 -40.39 5.07
C GLN A 368 -13.96 -40.95 5.54
N TYR A 369 -15.03 -40.15 5.46
CA TYR A 369 -16.39 -40.60 5.71
C TYR A 369 -16.94 -41.31 4.47
N PRO A 370 -17.23 -42.62 4.50
CA PRO A 370 -17.97 -43.26 3.42
C PRO A 370 -19.41 -42.70 3.39
N PRO A 371 -19.99 -42.49 2.20
CA PRO A 371 -21.35 -41.96 2.08
C PRO A 371 -22.37 -42.91 2.72
N SER A 372 -23.28 -42.36 3.53
CA SER A 372 -24.31 -43.11 4.25
C SER A 372 -25.40 -43.67 3.32
N GLU A 373 -25.67 -43.01 2.20
CA GLU A 373 -26.75 -43.30 1.26
C GLU A 373 -26.23 -43.63 -0.15
N GLY A 374 -27.06 -44.30 -0.97
CA GLY A 374 -26.74 -44.69 -2.35
C GLY A 374 -26.46 -46.18 -2.56
N THR A 375 -26.46 -46.60 -3.82
CA THR A 375 -26.11 -47.96 -4.26
C THR A 375 -24.62 -48.24 -4.05
N ASP A 376 -24.23 -49.51 -3.96
CA ASP A 376 -22.81 -49.89 -3.78
C ASP A 376 -21.90 -49.34 -4.89
N LEU A 377 -22.42 -49.20 -6.11
CA LEU A 377 -21.71 -48.62 -7.24
C LEU A 377 -21.47 -47.11 -7.06
N GLU A 378 -22.49 -46.36 -6.61
CA GLU A 378 -22.37 -44.92 -6.33
C GLU A 378 -21.42 -44.65 -5.16
N LYS A 379 -21.49 -45.49 -4.12
CA LYS A 379 -20.57 -45.42 -2.97
C LYS A 379 -19.13 -45.67 -3.37
N ALA A 380 -18.89 -46.67 -4.23
CA ALA A 380 -17.56 -46.98 -4.75
C ALA A 380 -17.02 -45.85 -5.66
N ALA A 381 -17.87 -45.28 -6.53
CA ALA A 381 -17.49 -44.16 -7.39
C ALA A 381 -17.19 -42.88 -6.60
N TYR A 382 -17.99 -42.57 -5.58
CA TYR A 382 -17.74 -41.45 -4.67
C TYR A 382 -16.43 -41.62 -3.89
N ALA A 383 -16.19 -42.81 -3.33
CA ALA A 383 -14.96 -43.11 -2.61
C ALA A 383 -13.72 -42.99 -3.51
N LEU A 384 -13.81 -43.46 -4.76
CA LEU A 384 -12.73 -43.32 -5.74
C LEU A 384 -12.44 -41.84 -6.06
N ASN A 385 -13.48 -41.05 -6.36
CA ASN A 385 -13.33 -39.62 -6.66
C ASN A 385 -12.73 -38.84 -5.48
N THR A 386 -13.20 -39.13 -4.26
CA THR A 386 -12.67 -38.52 -3.02
C THR A 386 -11.19 -38.84 -2.84
N LYS A 387 -10.79 -40.10 -3.02
CA LYS A 387 -9.37 -40.51 -2.96
C LYS A 387 -8.53 -39.79 -4.01
N GLN A 388 -9.02 -39.68 -5.25
CA GLN A 388 -8.30 -38.98 -6.32
C GLN A 388 -8.07 -37.50 -5.99
N LYS A 389 -9.07 -36.83 -5.41
CA LYS A 389 -8.98 -35.43 -4.99
C LYS A 389 -8.02 -35.23 -3.82
N VAL A 390 -8.03 -36.12 -2.84
CA VAL A 390 -7.04 -36.13 -1.74
C VAL A 390 -5.63 -36.31 -2.29
N VAL A 391 -5.41 -37.30 -3.16
CA VAL A 391 -4.11 -37.51 -3.80
C VAL A 391 -3.68 -36.28 -4.59
N LYS A 392 -4.59 -35.61 -5.29
CA LYS A 392 -4.30 -34.36 -6.01
C LYS A 392 -3.88 -33.23 -5.07
N LEU A 393 -4.57 -33.05 -3.95
CA LEU A 393 -4.22 -32.06 -2.92
C LEU A 393 -2.84 -32.35 -2.33
N VAL A 394 -2.58 -33.60 -1.94
CA VAL A 394 -1.29 -34.04 -1.37
C VAL A 394 -0.16 -33.87 -2.40
N ALA A 395 -0.39 -34.21 -3.66
CA ALA A 395 0.59 -33.97 -4.72
C ALA A 395 0.90 -32.48 -4.90
N HIS A 396 -0.10 -31.60 -4.78
CA HIS A 396 0.11 -30.14 -4.82
C HIS A 396 0.86 -29.64 -3.60
N TRP A 397 0.57 -30.20 -2.41
CA TRP A 397 1.29 -29.90 -1.18
C TRP A 397 2.77 -30.30 -1.25
N VAL A 398 3.06 -31.50 -1.75
CA VAL A 398 4.44 -31.97 -1.98
C VAL A 398 5.15 -31.14 -3.03
N ALA A 399 4.48 -30.78 -4.12
CA ALA A 399 5.05 -29.90 -5.14
C ALA A 399 5.34 -28.50 -4.61
N LEU A 400 4.48 -27.98 -3.72
CA LEU A 400 4.60 -26.65 -3.14
C LEU A 400 5.70 -26.57 -2.09
N TYR A 401 5.80 -27.52 -1.16
CA TYR A 401 6.77 -27.46 -0.05
C TYR A 401 8.09 -28.19 -0.35
N GLY A 402 8.07 -29.17 -1.26
CA GLY A 402 9.24 -29.94 -1.65
C GLY A 402 9.96 -30.57 -0.45
N LEU A 403 11.24 -30.26 -0.29
CA LEU A 403 12.09 -30.81 0.77
C LEU A 403 11.66 -30.37 2.17
N LEU A 404 10.96 -29.24 2.33
CA LEU A 404 10.53 -28.73 3.63
C LEU A 404 9.59 -29.69 4.37
N LEU A 405 8.87 -30.57 3.65
CA LEU A 405 8.02 -31.59 4.29
C LEU A 405 8.82 -32.69 4.99
N ARG A 406 10.08 -32.91 4.59
CA ARG A 406 10.95 -33.92 5.21
C ARG A 406 11.39 -33.51 6.62
N ASP A 407 11.54 -32.20 6.83
CA ASP A 407 11.98 -31.64 8.10
C ASP A 407 10.83 -31.63 9.14
N ASN A 408 9.58 -31.77 8.70
CA ASN A 408 8.44 -31.91 9.59
C ASN A 408 8.14 -33.41 9.88
N PRO A 409 8.29 -33.89 11.13
CA PRO A 409 8.16 -35.32 11.43
C PRO A 409 6.75 -35.87 11.17
N VAL A 410 5.70 -35.06 11.35
CA VAL A 410 4.31 -35.47 11.13
C VAL A 410 3.99 -35.58 9.65
N ALA A 411 4.42 -34.59 8.85
CA ALA A 411 4.28 -34.64 7.40
C ALA A 411 5.09 -35.78 6.81
N SER A 412 6.32 -35.97 7.30
CA SER A 412 7.21 -37.05 6.91
C SER A 412 6.57 -38.41 7.22
N GLU A 413 6.10 -38.67 8.45
CA GLU A 413 5.40 -39.92 8.82
C GLU A 413 4.15 -40.17 7.96
N PHE A 414 3.38 -39.11 7.64
CA PHE A 414 2.23 -39.22 6.76
C PHE A 414 2.61 -39.56 5.30
N LEU A 415 3.77 -39.11 4.83
CA LEU A 415 4.24 -39.28 3.45
C LEU A 415 5.10 -40.55 3.26
N GLU A 416 6.08 -40.83 4.14
CA GLU A 416 7.05 -41.93 4.05
C GLU A 416 7.75 -42.28 5.39
N SER A 417 8.30 -43.50 5.48
CA SER A 417 9.31 -43.88 6.48
C SER A 417 10.66 -43.13 6.30
N ASN A 418 11.05 -42.32 7.29
CA ASN A 418 12.39 -41.87 7.81
C ASN A 418 13.55 -41.37 6.92
N CYS A 419 14.06 -40.14 7.21
CA CYS A 419 15.42 -39.80 7.74
C CYS A 419 15.76 -38.27 7.67
N PRO A 420 16.36 -37.62 8.70
CA PRO A 420 16.88 -36.25 8.60
C PRO A 420 18.43 -36.16 8.57
N PHE A 421 18.95 -35.07 7.97
CA PHE A 421 20.37 -34.66 8.00
C PHE A 421 20.55 -33.42 8.90
N ALA A 422 21.70 -33.30 9.57
CA ALA A 422 22.11 -32.12 10.36
C ALA A 422 23.31 -31.40 9.71
N VAL A 423 23.45 -30.08 9.97
CA VAL A 423 24.54 -29.22 9.46
C VAL A 423 25.37 -28.65 10.63
N LEU A 424 26.67 -28.49 10.44
CA LEU A 424 27.66 -28.03 11.42
C LEU A 424 27.69 -26.48 11.52
N TYR A 425 27.67 -25.93 12.73
CA TYR A 425 27.91 -24.50 12.99
C TYR A 425 29.22 -24.29 13.77
N GLU A 426 30.03 -23.32 13.33
CA GLU A 426 31.21 -22.80 14.04
C GLU A 426 30.85 -21.51 14.79
N ILE A 427 30.98 -21.50 16.12
CA ILE A 427 30.73 -20.32 16.95
C ILE A 427 32.02 -19.94 17.69
N PHE A 428 32.46 -18.69 17.57
CA PHE A 428 33.69 -18.19 18.20
C PHE A 428 33.43 -17.67 19.62
N LYS A 429 34.23 -18.12 20.60
CA LYS A 429 34.24 -17.64 21.99
C LYS A 429 34.97 -16.30 22.13
N ALA A 430 34.74 -15.63 23.26
CA ALA A 430 35.41 -14.39 23.66
C ALA A 430 36.94 -14.51 23.85
N ASP A 431 37.51 -15.72 23.80
CA ASP A 431 38.96 -15.99 23.80
C ASP A 431 39.50 -16.33 22.40
N HIS A 432 38.72 -16.06 21.34
CA HIS A 432 39.00 -16.39 19.93
C HIS A 432 39.08 -17.89 19.60
N LYS A 433 38.57 -18.79 20.46
CA LYS A 433 38.48 -20.23 20.15
C LYS A 433 37.11 -20.61 19.58
N ALA A 434 37.10 -21.40 18.50
CA ALA A 434 35.87 -21.97 17.95
C ALA A 434 35.31 -23.08 18.85
N VAL A 435 34.00 -23.10 19.04
CA VAL A 435 33.25 -24.24 19.55
C VAL A 435 32.35 -24.73 18.44
N ASN A 436 32.51 -26.01 18.09
CA ASN A 436 31.66 -26.71 17.16
C ASN A 436 30.50 -27.30 17.95
N VAL A 437 29.27 -26.82 17.70
CA VAL A 437 28.06 -27.39 18.30
C VAL A 437 27.16 -27.85 17.16
N MET A 438 26.72 -29.11 17.24
CA MET A 438 25.76 -29.67 16.30
C MET A 438 24.35 -29.30 16.79
N LEU A 439 23.76 -28.26 16.21
CA LEU A 439 22.39 -27.82 16.51
C LEU A 439 21.55 -27.79 15.23
N PRO A 440 20.26 -28.13 15.30
CA PRO A 440 19.30 -27.90 14.22
C PRO A 440 19.22 -26.40 13.85
N VAL A 441 18.95 -26.07 12.58
CA VAL A 441 18.78 -24.67 12.08
C VAL A 441 17.63 -23.95 12.80
N ASP A 442 16.71 -24.73 13.38
CA ASP A 442 15.55 -24.31 14.15
C ASP A 442 15.75 -24.29 15.68
N ALA A 443 16.98 -24.42 16.18
CA ALA A 443 17.28 -24.35 17.61
C ALA A 443 16.72 -23.07 18.26
N SER A 444 16.09 -23.23 19.41
CA SER A 444 15.43 -22.12 20.11
C SER A 444 16.43 -21.21 20.83
N VAL A 445 15.99 -19.99 21.15
CA VAL A 445 16.78 -19.06 21.97
C VAL A 445 17.13 -19.68 23.33
N SER A 446 16.26 -20.53 23.90
CA SER A 446 16.56 -21.25 25.14
C SER A 446 17.74 -22.22 24.96
N ASP A 447 17.78 -22.96 23.86
CA ASP A 447 18.85 -23.93 23.57
C ASP A 447 20.22 -23.25 23.40
N ILE A 448 20.20 -22.06 22.80
CA ILE A 448 21.37 -21.21 22.62
C ILE A 448 21.82 -20.58 23.95
N LEU A 449 20.89 -19.99 24.73
CA LEU A 449 21.19 -19.31 26.00
C LEU A 449 21.75 -20.27 27.06
N THR A 450 21.16 -21.47 27.18
CA THR A 450 21.64 -22.51 28.13
C THR A 450 23.05 -22.99 27.80
N THR A 451 23.47 -22.82 26.54
CA THR A 451 24.78 -23.24 26.03
C THR A 451 25.83 -22.11 26.11
N LEU A 452 25.42 -20.84 26.08
CA LEU A 452 26.33 -19.70 25.82
C LEU A 452 26.35 -18.59 26.88
N VAL A 453 25.31 -18.46 27.72
CA VAL A 453 25.20 -17.30 28.63
C VAL A 453 25.67 -17.63 30.03
N ASP A 454 26.70 -16.90 30.46
CA ASP A 454 27.16 -16.84 31.85
C ASP A 454 26.54 -15.59 32.49
N PRO A 455 25.54 -15.75 33.38
CA PRO A 455 24.80 -14.63 33.95
C PRO A 455 25.65 -13.72 34.85
N GLU A 456 26.87 -14.12 35.23
CA GLU A 456 27.78 -13.29 36.04
C GLU A 456 28.75 -12.44 35.19
N ARG A 457 28.71 -12.55 33.86
CA ARG A 457 29.69 -11.92 32.97
C ARG A 457 29.14 -10.66 32.31
N ASP A 458 29.96 -9.60 32.28
CA ASP A 458 29.65 -8.35 31.60
C ASP A 458 30.02 -8.45 30.11
N TYR A 459 29.08 -8.17 29.22
CA TYR A 459 29.24 -8.39 27.78
C TYR A 459 29.55 -7.07 27.06
N THR A 460 30.72 -6.99 26.42
CA THR A 460 31.10 -5.86 25.55
C THR A 460 31.18 -6.31 24.09
N PRO A 461 30.89 -5.43 23.10
CA PRO A 461 31.04 -5.76 21.68
C PRO A 461 32.48 -6.14 21.33
N VAL A 462 32.65 -7.17 20.51
CA VAL A 462 33.99 -7.57 20.02
C VAL A 462 34.47 -6.63 18.92
N LYS A 463 35.80 -6.55 18.70
CA LYS A 463 36.39 -5.62 17.73
C LYS A 463 35.83 -5.82 16.32
N GLU A 464 35.54 -7.05 15.95
CA GLU A 464 34.98 -7.43 14.64
C GLU A 464 33.56 -6.87 14.41
N GLN A 465 32.82 -6.55 15.47
CA GLN A 465 31.50 -5.94 15.39
C GLN A 465 31.54 -4.42 15.18
N LEU A 466 32.69 -3.78 15.36
CA LEU A 466 32.85 -2.32 15.18
C LEU A 466 32.93 -1.91 13.70
N GLY A 467 33.04 -2.88 12.79
CA GLY A 467 33.14 -2.65 11.36
C GLY A 467 34.54 -2.21 10.90
N PRO A 468 34.69 -1.87 9.60
CA PRO A 468 35.98 -1.48 9.05
C PRO A 468 36.41 -0.07 9.50
N GLU A 469 37.70 0.10 9.76
CA GLU A 469 38.30 1.41 10.09
C GLU A 469 38.75 2.19 8.85
N LYS A 470 38.88 1.54 7.69
CA LYS A 470 39.39 2.13 6.44
C LYS A 470 38.41 1.89 5.29
N SER A 471 38.26 2.89 4.43
CA SER A 471 37.48 2.78 3.18
C SER A 471 38.17 1.85 2.19
N THR A 472 37.36 1.16 1.38
CA THR A 472 37.83 0.36 0.23
C THR A 472 37.74 1.12 -1.10
N MET A 473 37.64 2.45 -1.05
CA MET A 473 37.45 3.32 -2.21
C MET A 473 38.45 3.07 -3.35
N ASP A 474 39.74 2.86 -3.06
CA ASP A 474 40.73 2.66 -4.12
C ASP A 474 40.45 1.40 -4.96
N THR A 475 39.85 0.37 -4.37
CA THR A 475 39.35 -0.83 -5.06
C THR A 475 38.06 -0.53 -5.82
N LEU A 476 37.12 0.17 -5.18
CA LEU A 476 35.83 0.54 -5.79
C LEU A 476 36.00 1.49 -6.98
N GLU A 477 37.03 2.34 -6.98
CA GLU A 477 37.32 3.27 -8.07
C GLU A 477 37.59 2.51 -9.38
N GLN A 478 38.30 1.39 -9.31
CA GLN A 478 38.73 0.58 -10.45
C GLN A 478 37.59 -0.22 -11.10
N MET A 479 36.55 -0.56 -10.35
CA MET A 479 35.39 -1.32 -10.85
C MET A 479 34.42 -0.39 -11.56
N CYS A 480 33.76 -0.76 -12.67
CA CYS A 480 32.74 0.11 -13.24
C CYS A 480 31.38 -0.04 -12.51
N SER A 481 30.57 1.03 -12.46
CA SER A 481 29.26 0.99 -11.76
C SER A 481 28.32 -0.10 -12.32
N LYS A 482 28.45 -0.44 -13.60
CA LYS A 482 27.64 -1.48 -14.26
C LYS A 482 28.01 -2.88 -13.78
N ASP A 483 29.30 -3.18 -13.64
CA ASP A 483 29.76 -4.49 -13.16
C ASP A 483 29.39 -4.67 -11.70
N MET A 484 29.58 -3.63 -10.87
CA MET A 484 29.13 -3.64 -9.48
C MET A 484 27.62 -3.94 -9.39
N ALA A 485 26.79 -3.18 -10.11
CA ALA A 485 25.35 -3.42 -10.15
C ALA A 485 25.00 -4.84 -10.62
N SER A 486 25.68 -5.35 -11.65
CA SER A 486 25.42 -6.68 -12.19
C SER A 486 25.76 -7.79 -11.20
N GLN A 487 26.86 -7.65 -10.44
CA GLN A 487 27.22 -8.59 -9.39
C GLN A 487 26.23 -8.55 -8.22
N HIS A 488 25.80 -7.34 -7.80
CA HIS A 488 24.72 -7.21 -6.81
C HIS A 488 23.43 -7.88 -7.29
N THR A 489 23.01 -7.65 -8.53
CA THR A 489 21.82 -8.28 -9.10
C THR A 489 21.94 -9.80 -9.19
N SER A 490 23.10 -10.34 -9.60
CA SER A 490 23.31 -11.80 -9.63
C SER A 490 23.18 -12.41 -8.24
N TYR A 491 23.87 -11.82 -7.25
CA TYR A 491 23.84 -12.33 -5.89
C TYR A 491 22.46 -12.18 -5.23
N ASP A 492 21.78 -11.06 -5.46
CA ASP A 492 20.43 -10.85 -4.95
C ASP A 492 19.43 -11.85 -5.56
N TRP A 493 19.59 -12.24 -6.84
CA TRP A 493 18.79 -13.31 -7.45
C TRP A 493 19.07 -14.66 -6.81
N GLU A 494 20.32 -15.00 -6.50
CA GLU A 494 20.65 -16.24 -5.77
C GLU A 494 19.96 -16.30 -4.42
N LEU A 495 19.99 -15.21 -3.64
CA LEU A 495 19.32 -15.12 -2.34
C LEU A 495 17.79 -15.14 -2.49
N PHE A 496 17.25 -14.42 -3.46
CA PHE A 496 15.81 -14.33 -3.68
C PHE A 496 15.21 -15.65 -4.18
N MET A 497 15.93 -16.40 -5.02
CA MET A 497 15.49 -17.72 -5.50
C MET A 497 15.72 -18.84 -4.48
N ALA A 498 16.61 -18.65 -3.50
CA ALA A 498 16.76 -19.57 -2.39
C ALA A 498 15.61 -19.46 -1.36
N MET A 499 14.92 -18.32 -1.33
CA MET A 499 13.80 -18.07 -0.44
C MET A 499 12.56 -18.85 -0.89
N HIS A 500 11.98 -19.63 0.02
CA HIS A 500 10.73 -20.32 -0.21
C HIS A 500 9.52 -19.44 0.17
N GLU A 501 8.41 -19.49 -0.57
CA GLU A 501 7.21 -18.67 -0.31
C GLU A 501 6.64 -18.87 1.10
N VAL A 502 6.73 -20.10 1.62
CA VAL A 502 6.32 -20.48 2.98
C VAL A 502 7.11 -19.71 4.06
N GLU A 503 8.37 -19.32 3.81
CA GLU A 503 9.16 -18.54 4.77
C GLU A 503 8.51 -17.18 5.04
N LEU A 504 7.85 -16.58 4.03
CA LEU A 504 7.12 -15.31 4.19
C LEU A 504 5.95 -15.47 5.17
N VAL A 505 5.22 -16.59 5.08
CA VAL A 505 4.11 -16.90 6.00
C VAL A 505 4.63 -17.07 7.42
N TYR A 506 5.67 -17.88 7.62
CA TYR A 506 6.24 -18.13 8.95
C TYR A 506 6.79 -16.85 9.59
N TYR A 507 7.47 -16.02 8.79
CA TYR A 507 8.01 -14.75 9.25
C TYR A 507 6.90 -13.78 9.69
N VAL A 508 5.85 -13.63 8.89
CA VAL A 508 4.76 -12.67 9.14
C VAL A 508 3.86 -13.10 10.31
N PHE A 509 3.58 -14.40 10.43
CA PHE A 509 2.71 -14.92 11.49
C PHE A 509 3.45 -15.20 12.80
N GLY A 510 4.79 -15.15 12.80
CA GLY A 510 5.66 -15.40 13.95
C GLY A 510 6.23 -16.82 13.92
N ARG A 511 7.55 -16.93 13.78
CA ARG A 511 8.28 -18.20 13.68
C ARG A 511 8.03 -19.12 14.87
N GLU A 512 7.85 -18.55 16.07
CA GLU A 512 7.59 -19.28 17.31
C GLU A 512 6.33 -20.15 17.27
N LYS A 513 5.39 -19.86 16.36
CA LYS A 513 4.16 -20.63 16.18
C LYS A 513 4.35 -21.83 15.26
N PHE A 514 5.52 -21.96 14.62
CA PHE A 514 5.85 -23.03 13.68
C PHE A 514 7.15 -23.73 14.11
N PRO A 515 7.14 -24.55 15.18
CA PRO A 515 8.32 -25.32 15.59
C PRO A 515 8.85 -26.19 14.45
N GLY A 516 10.17 -26.32 14.32
CA GLY A 516 10.79 -27.03 13.19
C GLY A 516 10.98 -26.17 11.93
N SER A 517 10.36 -24.99 11.87
CA SER A 517 10.38 -24.16 10.66
C SER A 517 11.49 -23.12 10.68
N THR A 518 12.09 -22.90 9.51
CA THR A 518 13.15 -21.91 9.28
C THR A 518 12.66 -20.79 8.37
N THR A 519 13.20 -19.59 8.61
CA THR A 519 13.02 -18.37 7.80
C THR A 519 14.38 -17.82 7.35
N ALA A 520 15.41 -18.66 7.38
CA ALA A 520 16.80 -18.25 7.24
C ALA A 520 17.13 -17.63 5.87
N ASN A 521 16.53 -18.10 4.77
CA ASN A 521 16.81 -17.54 3.45
C ASN A 521 16.15 -16.16 3.32
N LEU A 522 14.90 -16.03 3.76
CA LEU A 522 14.21 -14.74 3.85
C LEU A 522 14.99 -13.76 4.72
N GLU A 523 15.38 -14.15 5.94
CA GLU A 523 16.13 -13.30 6.86
C GLU A 523 17.49 -12.89 6.28
N ARG A 524 18.19 -13.80 5.58
CA ARG A 524 19.42 -13.50 4.87
C ARG A 524 19.18 -12.46 3.76
N PHE A 525 18.08 -12.57 3.02
CA PHE A 525 17.74 -11.61 1.98
C PHE A 525 17.29 -10.25 2.52
N VAL A 526 16.57 -10.21 3.64
CA VAL A 526 16.24 -8.98 4.36
C VAL A 526 17.50 -8.32 4.92
N ARG A 527 18.41 -9.11 5.50
CA ARG A 527 19.71 -8.62 5.98
C ARG A 527 20.56 -8.04 4.86
N ARG A 528 20.52 -8.64 3.67
CA ARG A 528 21.22 -8.16 2.47
C ARG A 528 20.83 -6.72 2.12
N PHE A 529 19.56 -6.36 2.25
CA PHE A 529 19.12 -4.96 2.03
C PHE A 529 19.87 -3.98 2.95
N ASN A 530 19.93 -4.30 4.25
CA ASN A 530 20.63 -3.47 5.24
C ASN A 530 22.14 -3.45 5.00
N GLU A 531 22.72 -4.59 4.63
CA GLU A 531 24.15 -4.69 4.29
C GLU A 531 24.51 -3.72 3.16
N VAL A 532 23.75 -3.72 2.06
CA VAL A 532 23.99 -2.82 0.92
C VAL A 532 23.77 -1.35 1.31
N GLN A 533 22.71 -1.06 2.05
CA GLN A 533 22.44 0.28 2.55
C GLN A 533 23.60 0.82 3.40
N TYR A 534 24.04 0.06 4.39
CA TYR A 534 25.11 0.49 5.29
C TYR A 534 26.48 0.45 4.65
N TRP A 535 26.72 -0.39 3.64
CA TRP A 535 27.94 -0.34 2.85
C TRP A 535 28.11 1.00 2.14
N VAL A 536 27.05 1.52 1.51
CA VAL A 536 27.07 2.86 0.87
C VAL A 536 27.43 3.95 1.88
N VAL A 537 26.80 3.94 3.06
CA VAL A 537 27.08 4.90 4.13
C VAL A 537 28.51 4.78 4.62
N THR A 538 28.96 3.55 4.89
CA THR A 538 30.31 3.24 5.41
C THR A 538 31.39 3.76 4.48
N GLU A 539 31.29 3.44 3.18
CA GLU A 539 32.29 3.86 2.21
C GLU A 539 32.33 5.39 2.01
N LEU A 540 31.18 6.06 2.04
CA LEU A 540 31.13 7.52 1.96
C LEU A 540 31.66 8.19 3.23
N CYS A 541 31.39 7.64 4.41
CA CYS A 541 31.85 8.21 5.67
C CYS A 541 33.34 7.97 5.95
N LEU A 542 33.89 6.83 5.52
CA LEU A 542 35.31 6.51 5.69
C LEU A 542 36.21 7.13 4.59
N CYS A 543 35.65 7.63 3.50
CA CYS A 543 36.41 8.30 2.46
C CYS A 543 36.72 9.74 2.88
N GLU A 544 37.91 9.99 3.46
CA GLU A 544 38.30 11.31 3.97
C GLU A 544 38.48 12.35 2.85
N ASP A 545 39.07 11.94 1.72
CA ASP A 545 39.35 12.83 0.58
C ASP A 545 38.05 13.30 -0.10
N LEU A 546 37.87 14.63 -0.17
CA LEU A 546 36.65 15.25 -0.69
C LEU A 546 36.43 14.98 -2.20
N VAL A 547 37.49 14.90 -3.00
CA VAL A 547 37.39 14.65 -4.45
C VAL A 547 36.99 13.20 -4.68
N LYS A 548 37.70 12.26 -4.05
CA LYS A 548 37.41 10.82 -4.13
C LYS A 548 36.01 10.52 -3.61
N ARG A 549 35.58 11.12 -2.50
CA ARG A 549 34.23 10.93 -1.95
C ARG A 549 33.14 11.42 -2.91
N ALA A 550 33.35 12.53 -3.63
CA ALA A 550 32.40 13.00 -4.65
C ALA A 550 32.33 12.06 -5.87
N ILE A 551 33.47 11.47 -6.27
CA ILE A 551 33.52 10.42 -7.31
C ILE A 551 32.73 9.19 -6.87
N LEU A 552 32.91 8.75 -5.62
CA LEU A 552 32.23 7.61 -5.02
C LEU A 552 30.72 7.83 -4.93
N LEU A 553 30.29 9.01 -4.48
CA LEU A 553 28.89 9.41 -4.44
C LEU A 553 28.24 9.35 -5.83
N LYS A 554 28.90 9.91 -6.85
CA LYS A 554 28.47 9.81 -8.25
C LYS A 554 28.40 8.36 -8.72
N LYS A 555 29.33 7.51 -8.27
CA LYS A 555 29.40 6.09 -8.62
C LYS A 555 28.21 5.31 -8.08
N PHE A 556 27.80 5.55 -6.83
CA PHE A 556 26.61 4.94 -6.24
C PHE A 556 25.32 5.38 -6.93
N ILE A 557 25.18 6.66 -7.29
CA ILE A 557 24.03 7.14 -8.07
C ILE A 557 23.97 6.44 -9.44
N LYS A 558 25.12 6.28 -10.12
CA LYS A 558 25.19 5.51 -11.37
C LYS A 558 24.86 4.03 -11.18
N MET A 559 25.29 3.43 -10.07
CA MET A 559 24.96 2.05 -9.74
C MET A 559 23.46 1.87 -9.53
N ALA A 560 22.80 2.82 -8.84
CA ALA A 560 21.34 2.83 -8.68
C ALA A 560 20.61 2.90 -10.03
N VAL A 561 21.08 3.71 -10.98
CA VAL A 561 20.53 3.74 -12.36
C VAL A 561 20.55 2.33 -12.98
N VAL A 562 21.70 1.66 -12.94
CA VAL A 562 21.85 0.33 -13.55
C VAL A 562 21.01 -0.73 -12.82
N LEU A 563 20.97 -0.71 -11.48
CA LEU A 563 20.13 -1.63 -10.70
C LEU A 563 18.65 -1.49 -11.06
N LYS A 564 18.16 -0.26 -11.24
CA LYS A 564 16.80 0.01 -11.69
C LYS A 564 16.55 -0.48 -13.11
N GLU A 565 17.49 -0.28 -14.05
CA GLU A 565 17.41 -0.81 -15.41
C GLU A 565 17.36 -2.35 -15.44
N GLN A 566 18.11 -2.99 -14.54
CA GLN A 566 18.12 -4.45 -14.34
C GLN A 566 16.88 -4.97 -13.59
N LYS A 567 15.93 -4.09 -13.24
CA LYS A 567 14.74 -4.39 -12.44
C LYS A 567 15.07 -5.04 -11.08
N ASN A 568 16.26 -4.79 -10.52
CA ASN A 568 16.58 -5.12 -9.15
C ASN A 568 16.20 -3.94 -8.26
N LEU A 569 14.92 -3.87 -7.89
CA LEU A 569 14.41 -2.76 -7.09
C LEU A 569 14.90 -2.85 -5.63
N ASN A 570 15.14 -4.06 -5.11
CA ASN A 570 15.65 -4.25 -3.74
C ASN A 570 16.98 -3.53 -3.51
N SER A 571 18.01 -3.85 -4.30
CA SER A 571 19.31 -3.18 -4.18
C SER A 571 19.27 -1.73 -4.64
N PHE A 572 18.44 -1.39 -5.64
CA PHE A 572 18.22 0.01 -6.02
C PHE A 572 17.79 0.85 -4.81
N PHE A 573 16.75 0.40 -4.09
CA PHE A 573 16.28 1.09 -2.90
C PHE A 573 17.35 1.06 -1.80
N ALA A 574 18.03 -0.07 -1.55
CA ALA A 574 19.08 -0.13 -0.53
C ALA A 574 20.15 0.94 -0.74
N VAL A 575 20.60 1.13 -1.98
CA VAL A 575 21.55 2.19 -2.35
C VAL A 575 20.95 3.57 -2.11
N MET A 576 19.72 3.82 -2.56
CA MET A 576 19.05 5.10 -2.40
C MET A 576 18.80 5.46 -0.93
N PHE A 577 18.46 4.49 -0.07
CA PHE A 577 18.35 4.68 1.38
C PHE A 577 19.72 4.96 2.01
N GLY A 578 20.80 4.34 1.51
CA GLY A 578 22.16 4.64 1.94
C GLY A 578 22.57 6.08 1.60
N LEU A 579 22.22 6.54 0.39
CA LEU A 579 22.46 7.91 -0.05
C LEU A 579 21.62 8.93 0.72
N SER A 580 20.40 8.57 1.10
CA SER A 580 19.47 9.43 1.84
C SER A 580 19.69 9.40 3.36
N ASN A 581 20.64 8.58 3.83
CA ASN A 581 21.03 8.52 5.22
C ASN A 581 21.52 9.89 5.70
N SER A 582 21.13 10.30 6.91
CA SER A 582 21.49 11.61 7.48
C SER A 582 23.01 11.85 7.54
N ALA A 583 23.81 10.78 7.67
CA ALA A 583 25.26 10.86 7.66
C ALA A 583 25.86 11.21 6.30
N VAL A 584 25.18 10.83 5.22
CA VAL A 584 25.57 11.15 3.84
C VAL A 584 24.95 12.47 3.40
N GLN A 585 23.68 12.73 3.72
CA GLN A 585 22.98 13.95 3.33
C GLN A 585 23.62 15.23 3.90
N ARG A 586 24.17 15.18 5.12
CA ARG A 586 24.86 16.34 5.72
C ARG A 586 26.18 16.71 5.05
N LEU A 587 26.68 15.92 4.10
CA LEU A 587 27.96 16.15 3.40
C LEU A 587 27.82 17.20 2.28
N ASN A 588 27.38 18.41 2.61
CA ASN A 588 27.03 19.46 1.64
C ASN A 588 28.14 19.72 0.60
N LYS A 589 29.40 19.85 1.06
CA LYS A 589 30.58 20.06 0.19
C LYS A 589 30.78 18.93 -0.83
N THR A 590 30.37 17.71 -0.50
CA THR A 590 30.45 16.54 -1.40
C THR A 590 29.32 16.58 -2.43
N TRP A 591 28.09 16.85 -1.99
CA TRP A 591 26.93 17.00 -2.87
C TRP A 591 27.09 18.15 -3.87
N GLU A 592 27.62 19.30 -3.44
CA GLU A 592 27.88 20.47 -4.28
C GLU A 592 28.76 20.13 -5.49
N ARG A 593 29.74 19.23 -5.32
CA ARG A 593 30.69 18.81 -6.36
C ARG A 593 30.10 17.86 -7.41
N LEU A 594 28.89 17.35 -7.21
CA LEU A 594 28.25 16.50 -8.21
C LEU A 594 27.80 17.34 -9.43
N PRO A 595 27.93 16.80 -10.66
CA PRO A 595 27.32 17.42 -11.83
C PRO A 595 25.80 17.56 -11.68
N ASN A 596 25.21 18.65 -12.15
CA ASN A 596 23.76 18.91 -12.08
C ASN A 596 22.93 17.77 -12.68
N LYS A 597 23.40 17.18 -13.80
CA LYS A 597 22.76 15.99 -14.40
C LYS A 597 22.65 14.83 -13.39
N THR A 598 23.69 14.59 -12.59
CA THR A 598 23.70 13.52 -11.58
C THR A 598 22.78 13.85 -10.40
N LYS A 599 22.76 15.12 -9.95
CA LYS A 599 21.83 15.59 -8.91
C LYS A 599 20.37 15.38 -9.34
N ARG A 600 20.01 15.79 -10.56
CA ARG A 600 18.65 15.59 -11.13
C ARG A 600 18.23 14.12 -11.15
N ILE A 601 19.13 13.21 -11.51
CA ILE A 601 18.87 11.76 -11.47
C ILE A 601 18.57 11.30 -10.04
N TYR A 602 19.39 11.71 -9.06
CA TYR A 602 19.17 11.37 -7.66
C TYR A 602 17.81 11.89 -7.16
N CYS A 603 17.50 13.18 -7.37
CA CYS A 603 16.21 13.75 -6.96
C CYS A 603 15.02 13.04 -7.63
N ALA A 604 15.13 12.65 -8.91
CA ALA A 604 14.08 11.90 -9.59
C ALA A 604 13.85 10.51 -8.96
N TYR A 605 14.91 9.84 -8.51
CA TYR A 605 14.83 8.54 -7.86
C TYR A 605 14.42 8.62 -6.39
N GLU A 606 14.77 9.70 -5.69
CA GLU A 606 14.30 9.97 -4.33
C GLU A 606 12.77 10.01 -4.26
N ARG A 607 12.10 10.56 -5.29
CA ARG A 607 10.63 10.55 -5.39
C ARG A 607 10.01 9.15 -5.41
N LEU A 608 10.74 8.12 -5.85
CA LEU A 608 10.24 6.73 -5.81
C LEU A 608 10.19 6.18 -4.37
N MET A 609 10.89 6.81 -3.42
CA MET A 609 10.89 6.44 -2.01
C MET A 609 9.76 7.13 -1.22
N ASP A 610 8.98 8.01 -1.84
CA ASP A 610 7.90 8.75 -1.19
C ASP A 610 6.88 7.78 -0.55
N PRO A 611 6.69 7.82 0.79
CA PRO A 611 5.75 6.93 1.48
C PRO A 611 4.28 7.33 1.30
N SER A 612 4.01 8.52 0.75
CA SER A 612 2.67 9.08 0.60
C SER A 612 1.74 8.12 -0.15
N ARG A 613 0.48 8.04 0.31
CA ARG A 613 -0.58 7.21 -0.28
C ARG A 613 -0.13 5.75 -0.47
N ASN A 614 0.45 5.20 0.59
CA ASN A 614 1.00 3.84 0.65
C ASN A 614 2.03 3.55 -0.45
N HIS A 615 3.07 4.38 -0.54
CA HIS A 615 4.15 4.24 -1.54
C HIS A 615 3.66 4.22 -2.99
N ARG A 616 2.70 5.09 -3.34
CA ARG A 616 2.03 5.11 -4.65
C ARG A 616 3.02 5.19 -5.82
N ALA A 617 4.07 6.00 -5.71
CA ALA A 617 5.08 6.16 -6.76
C ALA A 617 5.80 4.84 -7.10
N TYR A 618 6.16 4.06 -6.08
CA TYR A 618 6.73 2.72 -6.22
C TYR A 618 5.72 1.75 -6.83
N ARG A 619 4.49 1.67 -6.29
CA ARG A 619 3.47 0.73 -6.75
C ARG A 619 3.12 0.92 -8.22
N LEU A 620 2.97 2.17 -8.65
CA LEU A 620 2.69 2.49 -10.06
C LEU A 620 3.88 2.22 -10.98
N THR A 621 5.11 2.27 -10.46
CA THR A 621 6.30 1.84 -11.20
C THR A 621 6.29 0.33 -11.39
N VAL A 622 6.05 -0.45 -10.33
CA VAL A 622 6.00 -1.93 -10.38
C VAL A 622 4.86 -2.42 -11.25
N ALA A 623 3.69 -1.81 -11.19
CA ALA A 623 2.53 -2.18 -12.02
C ALA A 623 2.81 -2.12 -13.54
N LYS A 624 3.82 -1.35 -13.97
CA LYS A 624 4.27 -1.24 -15.37
C LYS A 624 5.41 -2.20 -15.72
N LEU A 625 6.00 -2.89 -14.75
CA LEU A 625 7.09 -3.83 -14.98
C LEU A 625 6.56 -5.20 -15.35
N SER A 626 7.17 -5.81 -16.37
CA SER A 626 7.01 -7.24 -16.62
C SER A 626 8.00 -8.04 -15.78
N PRO A 627 7.64 -9.22 -15.26
CA PRO A 627 8.60 -10.20 -14.76
C PRO A 627 9.69 -10.52 -15.80
N PRO A 628 10.89 -10.96 -15.36
CA PRO A 628 11.34 -11.07 -13.97
C PRO A 628 11.81 -9.72 -13.39
N TYR A 629 11.62 -9.53 -12.08
CA TYR A 629 12.15 -8.41 -11.30
C TYR A 629 12.30 -8.80 -9.83
N ILE A 630 13.17 -8.10 -9.09
CA ILE A 630 13.28 -8.25 -7.63
C ILE A 630 12.54 -7.08 -6.97
N PRO A 631 11.49 -7.32 -6.16
CA PRO A 631 10.68 -6.27 -5.54
C PRO A 631 11.41 -5.55 -4.40
N PHE A 632 10.82 -4.47 -3.90
CA PHE A 632 11.30 -3.78 -2.70
C PHE A 632 10.83 -4.56 -1.47
N MET A 633 11.63 -5.55 -1.03
CA MET A 633 11.23 -6.51 0.00
C MET A 633 10.76 -5.90 1.33
N PRO A 634 11.42 -4.86 1.88
CA PRO A 634 10.94 -4.23 3.11
C PRO A 634 9.48 -3.74 3.03
N LEU A 635 9.05 -3.21 1.88
CA LEU A 635 7.66 -2.77 1.70
C LEU A 635 6.70 -3.95 1.54
N LEU A 636 7.11 -5.01 0.83
CA LEU A 636 6.36 -6.26 0.72
C LEU A 636 6.05 -6.85 2.11
N LEU A 637 7.08 -6.97 2.95
CA LEU A 637 6.94 -7.49 4.31
C LEU A 637 6.10 -6.55 5.19
N LYS A 638 6.27 -5.23 5.06
CA LYS A 638 5.42 -4.25 5.75
C LYS A 638 3.94 -4.44 5.39
N ASP A 639 3.61 -4.65 4.11
CA ASP A 639 2.23 -4.88 3.67
C ASP A 639 1.66 -6.14 4.31
N MET A 640 2.40 -7.25 4.25
CA MET A 640 1.98 -8.52 4.85
C MET A 640 1.79 -8.40 6.37
N THR A 641 2.74 -7.77 7.08
CA THR A 641 2.64 -7.53 8.53
C THR A 641 1.46 -6.64 8.88
N PHE A 642 1.21 -5.56 8.12
CA PHE A 642 0.09 -4.67 8.38
C PHE A 642 -1.26 -5.37 8.16
N ILE A 643 -1.37 -6.22 7.15
CA ILE A 643 -2.56 -7.07 6.94
C ILE A 643 -2.70 -8.06 8.10
N HIS A 644 -1.59 -8.66 8.57
CA HIS A 644 -1.61 -9.59 9.68
C HIS A 644 -2.08 -8.92 10.98
N GLU A 645 -1.52 -7.77 11.35
CA GLU A 645 -1.83 -7.06 12.59
C GLU A 645 -3.21 -6.38 12.54
N GLY A 646 -3.61 -5.89 11.37
CA GLY A 646 -4.88 -5.17 11.17
C GLY A 646 -6.12 -6.07 11.09
N ASN A 647 -5.96 -7.39 10.90
CA ASN A 647 -7.08 -8.32 10.72
C ASN A 647 -6.98 -9.48 11.73
N LYS A 648 -8.11 -9.89 12.32
CA LYS A 648 -8.10 -11.05 13.24
C LYS A 648 -7.96 -12.36 12.48
N ASN A 649 -7.19 -13.31 13.03
CA ASN A 649 -7.11 -14.69 12.49
C ASN A 649 -8.45 -15.43 12.56
N TYR A 650 -9.32 -15.06 13.50
CA TYR A 650 -10.61 -15.68 13.71
C TYR A 650 -11.71 -14.62 13.85
N THR A 651 -12.86 -14.89 13.26
CA THR A 651 -14.10 -14.10 13.37
C THR A 651 -15.22 -15.05 13.77
N ASP A 652 -15.92 -14.78 14.87
CA ASP A 652 -16.97 -15.66 15.40
C ASP A 652 -16.54 -17.12 15.60
N LYS A 653 -15.29 -17.32 16.04
CA LYS A 653 -14.62 -18.63 16.22
C LYS A 653 -14.36 -19.41 14.92
N LEU A 654 -14.64 -18.83 13.75
CA LEU A 654 -14.27 -19.36 12.45
C LEU A 654 -12.94 -18.75 12.01
N VAL A 655 -12.13 -19.53 11.29
CA VAL A 655 -10.90 -19.06 10.64
C VAL A 655 -11.28 -17.97 9.66
N ASN A 656 -10.64 -16.80 9.75
CA ASN A 656 -10.81 -15.73 8.78
C ASN A 656 -9.96 -16.05 7.54
N PHE A 657 -10.52 -16.81 6.61
CA PHE A 657 -9.81 -17.24 5.41
C PHE A 657 -9.60 -16.09 4.41
N GLU A 658 -10.46 -15.07 4.42
CA GLU A 658 -10.24 -13.84 3.66
C GLU A 658 -8.91 -13.17 4.06
N LYS A 659 -8.61 -13.10 5.36
CA LYS A 659 -7.30 -12.63 5.84
C LYS A 659 -6.17 -13.47 5.28
N MET A 660 -6.29 -14.79 5.31
CA MET A 660 -5.23 -15.72 4.84
C MET A 660 -4.89 -15.44 3.38
N VAL A 661 -5.91 -15.32 2.52
CA VAL A 661 -5.74 -14.99 1.10
C VAL A 661 -5.16 -13.58 0.92
N ARG A 662 -5.62 -12.58 1.69
CA ARG A 662 -5.10 -11.20 1.59
C ARG A 662 -3.61 -11.09 1.92
N VAL A 663 -3.10 -11.87 2.88
CA VAL A 663 -1.66 -11.90 3.19
C VAL A 663 -0.87 -12.43 2.00
N LEU A 664 -1.38 -13.47 1.32
CA LEU A 664 -0.71 -14.07 0.16
C LEU A 664 -0.79 -13.22 -1.11
N LEU A 665 -1.88 -12.47 -1.33
CA LEU A 665 -2.00 -11.54 -2.47
C LEU A 665 -0.96 -10.41 -2.49
N SER A 666 -0.23 -10.23 -1.39
CA SER A 666 0.87 -9.25 -1.32
C SER A 666 2.16 -9.80 -1.92
N VAL A 667 2.31 -11.12 -2.02
CA VAL A 667 3.47 -11.86 -2.59
C VAL A 667 3.26 -12.03 -4.09
#